data_AF-H6MTB3-F1
#
_entry.id   AF-H6MTB3-F1
#
_cell.length_a   1.000
_cell.length_b   1.000
_cell.length_c   1.000
_cell.angle_alpha   90.00
_cell.angle_beta   90.00
_cell.angle_gamma   90.00
#
_symmetry.space_group_name_H-M   'P 1'
#
loop_
_entity.id
_entity.type
_entity.pdbx_description
1 polymer ?
#
loop_
_entity_poly.entity_id
_entity_poly.type
_entity_poly.pdbx_seq_one_letter_code
_entity_poly.pdbx_strand_id
1 'polypeptide(L)'
;MTPAQQENVTASSTVEPDSTAVELLQRVIFPRPGEPIDVRSLYLVESASNARRAHAPSRTSVVLGAESEVSFESYFNAFAAAYWRRWSILTSVVLRVEVIGTCRVDLYRSKVDGSRIGIGGDLVPIDENGRGTIEFELDLGPFEDGGWIWFDVTTDTETEIVSAGWYSAIPVPSGPDTKRVTVGIPTFNRPTDAVNALAALTSDPLVDEVIDAVLMPDQGTRKVVDESGYSQAAAALGDRLHIFDQGNLGGSGGYSRIMYEALRLTDSPYVLYMDDDIAIEPDSILRALAMSRFARTPMLVGGQMLNLQDRSHLHCMGEVINHHTFMWTAAPFVEYDHDFAEYPLRDRENSKNLHRRIDVEGNGWWMCMIPRVCAEEIGLPMPLFIKWDDWEFALRAGKAGYPTATVPGIAIWHMAWSDKDDAIDWQAYFHLRNRLVVAAIHHDGPIKGILQSMVKATAKHLLCLEYSTVAIQNEAIRDFLAGPDHIRSLLPTALPKIAAMRKEYPDAVVLPSATELPRTSGEATHLGTTVPSNPVTKLRALAGAIVNNMRPADPRHHQVPQANYPPIEARWFSLGRVDGVTVTTADGRGVVYRQRDRDKMIALARESAALVRELNERFPELTERYRAQHRDLTSKESWARVFGID
;
A
#
# COMPACT_ATOMS: atom_id res chain seq x y z
N MET A 1 55.94 -11.01 -65.51
CA MET A 1 55.91 -11.02 -64.03
C MET A 1 55.31 -9.70 -63.59
N THR A 2 54.14 -9.79 -62.97
CA THR A 2 53.37 -8.76 -62.27
C THR A 2 54.16 -8.21 -61.06
N PRO A 3 53.74 -7.05 -60.51
CA PRO A 3 52.90 -7.13 -59.32
C PRO A 3 51.60 -6.33 -59.43
N ALA A 4 50.55 -6.93 -58.87
CA ALA A 4 49.19 -6.45 -58.79
C ALA A 4 49.03 -5.31 -57.76
N GLN A 5 48.14 -4.37 -58.05
CA GLN A 5 47.64 -3.38 -57.09
C GLN A 5 46.66 -4.08 -56.13
N GLN A 6 46.95 -3.97 -54.83
CA GLN A 6 46.05 -4.39 -53.76
C GLN A 6 44.86 -3.43 -53.67
N GLU A 7 43.66 -3.97 -53.87
CA GLU A 7 42.40 -3.35 -53.47
C GLU A 7 42.33 -3.30 -51.94
N ASN A 8 42.21 -2.09 -51.40
CA ASN A 8 41.83 -1.87 -50.01
C ASN A 8 40.35 -2.23 -49.86
N VAL A 9 40.07 -3.41 -49.33
CA VAL A 9 38.75 -3.78 -48.81
C VAL A 9 38.52 -2.97 -47.54
N THR A 10 37.75 -1.89 -47.65
CA THR A 10 37.17 -1.20 -46.49
C THR A 10 36.27 -2.17 -45.75
N ALA A 11 36.62 -2.43 -44.49
CA ALA A 11 35.81 -3.18 -43.54
C ALA A 11 34.39 -2.59 -43.52
N SER A 12 33.42 -3.43 -43.89
CA SER A 12 32.00 -3.19 -43.69
C SER A 12 31.76 -2.99 -42.20
N SER A 13 31.58 -1.74 -41.78
CA SER A 13 30.97 -1.44 -40.49
C SER A 13 29.58 -2.07 -40.48
N THR A 14 29.42 -3.12 -39.69
CA THR A 14 28.12 -3.66 -39.30
C THR A 14 27.34 -2.51 -38.66
N VAL A 15 26.40 -1.96 -39.42
CA VAL A 15 25.40 -1.01 -38.93
C VAL A 15 24.58 -1.78 -37.91
N GLU A 16 24.76 -1.49 -36.61
CA GLU A 16 23.76 -1.88 -35.63
C GLU A 16 22.43 -1.28 -36.09
N PRO A 17 21.35 -2.07 -36.24
CA PRO A 17 20.05 -1.49 -36.55
C PRO A 17 19.71 -0.45 -35.47
N ASP A 18 19.17 0.70 -35.90
CA ASP A 18 18.72 1.74 -34.97
C ASP A 18 17.75 1.10 -33.95
N SER A 19 18.14 1.11 -32.67
CA SER A 19 17.36 0.53 -31.58
C SER A 19 15.99 1.21 -31.48
N THR A 20 14.94 0.40 -31.39
CA THR A 20 13.56 0.86 -31.16
C THR A 20 13.26 1.09 -29.68
N ALA A 21 14.13 0.64 -28.78
CA ALA A 21 14.04 0.87 -27.34
C ALA A 21 14.56 2.28 -26.97
N VAL A 22 13.65 3.28 -26.93
CA VAL A 22 14.02 4.70 -26.77
C VAL A 22 14.10 5.13 -25.30
N GLU A 23 13.04 4.92 -24.52
CA GLU A 23 12.97 5.36 -23.11
C GLU A 23 12.62 4.18 -22.21
N LEU A 24 13.43 3.92 -21.18
CA LEU A 24 13.19 2.83 -20.22
C LEU A 24 11.93 3.09 -19.39
N LEU A 25 11.03 2.10 -19.36
CA LEU A 25 9.80 2.13 -18.56
C LEU A 25 9.91 1.26 -17.30
N GLN A 26 10.52 0.08 -17.46
CA GLN A 26 10.61 -0.94 -16.41
C GLN A 26 11.80 -1.84 -16.70
N ARG A 27 12.71 -2.04 -15.74
CA ARG A 27 13.75 -3.07 -15.87
C ARG A 27 13.19 -4.44 -15.55
N VAL A 28 13.80 -5.46 -16.16
CA VAL A 28 13.70 -6.83 -15.66
C VAL A 28 14.68 -6.96 -14.50
N ILE A 29 14.17 -7.33 -13.33
CA ILE A 29 14.92 -7.38 -12.07
C ILE A 29 14.90 -8.78 -11.45
N PHE A 30 15.89 -9.08 -10.63
CA PHE A 30 16.14 -10.42 -10.07
C PHE A 30 16.38 -10.39 -8.57
N PRO A 31 15.99 -11.43 -7.81
CA PRO A 31 16.07 -11.47 -6.35
C PRO A 31 17.48 -11.23 -5.82
N ARG A 32 17.61 -10.62 -4.64
CA ARG A 32 18.89 -10.48 -3.94
C ARG A 32 19.46 -11.86 -3.56
N PRO A 33 20.80 -11.99 -3.39
CA PRO A 33 21.38 -13.19 -2.83
C PRO A 33 20.74 -13.56 -1.49
N GLY A 34 20.42 -14.84 -1.31
CA GLY A 34 19.78 -15.34 -0.10
C GLY A 34 18.26 -15.10 0.00
N GLU A 35 17.62 -14.48 -0.99
CA GLU A 35 16.16 -14.32 -0.95
C GLU A 35 15.45 -15.69 -0.93
N PRO A 36 14.49 -15.87 0.01
CA PRO A 36 13.62 -17.04 0.10
C PRO A 36 12.87 -17.38 -1.21
N ILE A 37 12.56 -18.66 -1.41
CA ILE A 37 12.01 -19.18 -2.68
C ILE A 37 10.64 -18.57 -3.01
N ASP A 38 9.79 -18.44 -2.00
CA ASP A 38 8.52 -17.72 -2.05
C ASP A 38 8.70 -16.29 -2.61
N VAL A 39 9.65 -15.51 -2.08
CA VAL A 39 9.91 -14.14 -2.56
C VAL A 39 10.44 -14.13 -4.01
N ARG A 40 11.18 -15.18 -4.42
CA ARG A 40 11.66 -15.29 -5.82
C ARG A 40 10.52 -15.41 -6.84
N SER A 41 9.37 -15.95 -6.43
CA SER A 41 8.19 -16.08 -7.31
C SER A 41 7.71 -14.73 -7.87
N LEU A 42 7.98 -13.63 -7.17
CA LEU A 42 7.67 -12.28 -7.63
C LEU A 42 8.51 -11.83 -8.84
N TYR A 43 9.63 -12.50 -9.12
CA TYR A 43 10.60 -12.10 -10.14
C TYR A 43 10.63 -13.09 -11.31
N LEU A 44 10.65 -14.39 -11.04
CA LEU A 44 10.73 -15.40 -12.09
C LEU A 44 10.03 -16.68 -11.64
N VAL A 45 9.58 -17.45 -12.62
CA VAL A 45 9.00 -18.77 -12.39
C VAL A 45 9.78 -19.79 -13.21
N GLU A 46 10.50 -20.65 -12.49
CA GLU A 46 11.40 -21.64 -13.05
C GLU A 46 10.65 -22.95 -13.33
N SER A 47 10.89 -23.60 -14.47
CA SER A 47 10.35 -24.94 -14.70
C SER A 47 10.95 -25.94 -13.71
N ALA A 48 10.12 -26.81 -13.13
CA ALA A 48 10.55 -27.89 -12.27
C ALA A 48 11.42 -28.94 -13.00
N SER A 49 11.40 -28.95 -14.34
CA SER A 49 12.26 -29.82 -15.16
C SER A 49 13.68 -29.31 -15.32
N ASN A 50 13.98 -28.05 -14.94
CA ASN A 50 15.31 -27.49 -15.08
C ASN A 50 16.31 -28.24 -14.19
N ALA A 51 17.50 -28.52 -14.71
CA ALA A 51 18.52 -29.27 -13.98
C ALA A 51 19.04 -28.54 -12.73
N ARG A 52 18.98 -27.20 -12.74
CA ARG A 52 19.47 -26.33 -11.67
C ARG A 52 18.59 -25.10 -11.57
N ARG A 53 18.65 -24.44 -10.42
CA ARG A 53 18.05 -23.13 -10.23
C ARG A 53 18.79 -22.06 -11.04
N ALA A 54 18.05 -21.09 -11.56
CA ALA A 54 18.60 -19.84 -12.08
C ALA A 54 19.38 -19.08 -10.97
N HIS A 55 20.53 -18.52 -11.35
CA HIS A 55 21.42 -17.80 -10.44
C HIS A 55 21.53 -16.34 -10.84
N ALA A 56 21.09 -15.41 -9.99
CA ALA A 56 21.17 -13.97 -10.24
C ALA A 56 22.49 -13.39 -9.69
N PRO A 57 23.51 -13.08 -10.53
CA PRO A 57 24.76 -12.47 -10.07
C PRO A 57 24.57 -11.02 -9.63
N SER A 58 23.55 -10.34 -10.17
CA SER A 58 23.19 -8.97 -9.85
C SER A 58 21.67 -8.82 -9.79
N ARG A 59 21.18 -7.61 -9.47
CA ARG A 59 19.75 -7.29 -9.48
C ARG A 59 19.15 -7.19 -10.88
N THR A 60 19.95 -7.18 -11.93
CA THR A 60 19.51 -6.96 -13.33
C THR A 60 20.08 -7.99 -14.31
N SER A 61 20.78 -9.02 -13.82
CA SER A 61 21.26 -10.14 -14.63
C SER A 61 20.94 -11.48 -13.99
N VAL A 62 20.78 -12.52 -14.82
CA VAL A 62 20.54 -13.89 -14.37
C VAL A 62 21.21 -14.90 -15.28
N VAL A 63 21.81 -15.93 -14.69
CA VAL A 63 22.36 -17.09 -15.39
C VAL A 63 21.35 -18.23 -15.33
N LEU A 64 20.99 -18.71 -16.51
CA LEU A 64 20.08 -19.84 -16.75
C LEU A 64 20.93 -21.04 -17.19
N GLY A 65 20.65 -22.23 -16.64
CA GLY A 65 21.32 -23.45 -17.08
C GLY A 65 20.98 -23.80 -18.53
N ALA A 66 21.80 -24.62 -19.19
CA ALA A 66 21.46 -25.18 -20.50
C ALA A 66 20.13 -25.97 -20.46
N GLU A 67 19.45 -26.09 -21.60
CA GLU A 67 18.21 -26.88 -21.74
C GLU A 67 17.17 -26.57 -20.65
N SER A 68 17.02 -25.29 -20.30
CA SER A 68 16.14 -24.79 -19.24
C SER A 68 15.10 -23.82 -19.78
N GLU A 69 13.94 -23.77 -19.12
CA GLU A 69 12.87 -22.82 -19.38
C GLU A 69 12.61 -21.98 -18.13
N VAL A 70 12.65 -20.65 -18.27
CA VAL A 70 12.32 -19.70 -17.22
C VAL A 70 11.32 -18.69 -17.75
N SER A 71 10.23 -18.52 -17.00
CA SER A 71 9.18 -17.58 -17.34
C SER A 71 9.28 -16.31 -16.52
N PHE A 72 9.00 -15.19 -17.17
CA PHE A 72 8.90 -13.86 -16.55
C PHE A 72 7.43 -13.42 -16.41
N GLU A 73 6.48 -14.36 -16.45
CA GLU A 73 5.09 -14.17 -16.01
C GLU A 73 5.02 -14.02 -14.48
N SER A 74 5.61 -12.94 -13.99
CA SER A 74 5.81 -12.65 -12.57
C SER A 74 5.46 -11.21 -12.26
N TYR A 75 5.21 -10.94 -10.98
CA TYR A 75 4.74 -9.64 -10.51
C TYR A 75 5.64 -8.46 -10.92
N PHE A 76 6.96 -8.61 -10.79
CA PHE A 76 7.92 -7.54 -11.10
C PHE A 76 8.38 -7.52 -12.55
N ASN A 77 8.33 -8.62 -13.30
CA ASN A 77 8.94 -8.67 -14.64
C ASN A 77 7.93 -8.71 -15.79
N ALA A 78 6.68 -9.11 -15.54
CA ALA A 78 5.61 -8.90 -16.51
C ALA A 78 5.27 -7.40 -16.61
N PHE A 79 4.81 -6.98 -17.78
CA PHE A 79 4.38 -5.62 -18.07
C PHE A 79 2.86 -5.51 -17.96
N ALA A 80 2.38 -4.63 -17.08
CA ALA A 80 0.96 -4.39 -16.82
C ALA A 80 0.28 -3.60 -17.97
N ALA A 81 0.22 -4.20 -19.16
CA ALA A 81 -0.12 -3.56 -20.44
C ALA A 81 -1.45 -2.79 -20.41
N ALA A 82 -2.49 -3.32 -19.76
CA ALA A 82 -3.78 -2.65 -19.68
C ALA A 82 -3.73 -1.30 -18.95
N TYR A 83 -2.86 -1.15 -17.95
CA TYR A 83 -2.70 0.09 -17.20
C TYR A 83 -2.00 1.15 -18.06
N TRP A 84 -0.91 0.77 -18.73
CA TRP A 84 -0.21 1.65 -19.66
C TRP A 84 -1.09 2.09 -20.83
N ARG A 85 -1.86 1.17 -21.42
CA ARG A 85 -2.81 1.52 -22.48
C ARG A 85 -3.85 2.55 -22.01
N ARG A 86 -4.40 2.35 -20.81
CA ARG A 86 -5.47 3.19 -20.25
C ARG A 86 -5.00 4.59 -19.88
N TRP A 87 -3.83 4.68 -19.25
CA TRP A 87 -3.40 5.88 -18.54
C TRP A 87 -2.26 6.62 -19.21
N SER A 88 -1.48 5.97 -20.08
CA SER A 88 -0.35 6.58 -20.79
C SER A 88 -0.68 6.91 -22.25
N ILE A 89 0.14 7.74 -22.88
CA ILE A 89 0.04 8.06 -24.32
C ILE A 89 0.51 6.92 -25.24
N LEU A 90 1.12 5.87 -24.69
CA LEU A 90 1.76 4.82 -25.48
C LEU A 90 0.73 3.97 -26.24
N THR A 91 1.09 3.60 -27.46
CA THR A 91 0.34 2.65 -28.30
C THR A 91 1.04 1.30 -28.44
N SER A 92 2.34 1.25 -28.17
CA SER A 92 3.18 0.05 -28.18
C SER A 92 4.19 0.10 -27.03
N VAL A 93 4.80 -1.04 -26.73
CA VAL A 93 5.92 -1.19 -25.80
C VAL A 93 6.99 -2.07 -26.45
N VAL A 94 8.26 -1.79 -26.19
CA VAL A 94 9.39 -2.56 -26.72
C VAL A 94 10.00 -3.41 -25.60
N LEU A 95 10.08 -4.72 -25.78
CA LEU A 95 10.97 -5.55 -24.98
C LEU A 95 12.35 -5.53 -25.61
N ARG A 96 13.39 -5.23 -24.84
CA ARG A 96 14.79 -5.43 -25.23
C ARG A 96 15.44 -6.42 -24.28
N VAL A 97 16.07 -7.45 -24.84
CA VAL A 97 16.80 -8.48 -24.07
C VAL A 97 18.19 -8.63 -24.64
N GLU A 98 19.18 -8.59 -23.76
CA GLU A 98 20.58 -8.81 -24.06
C GLU A 98 21.08 -10.05 -23.33
N VAL A 99 21.75 -10.94 -24.06
CA VAL A 99 22.18 -12.24 -23.55
C VAL A 99 23.62 -12.58 -23.94
N ILE A 100 24.21 -13.52 -23.21
CA ILE A 100 25.39 -14.29 -23.59
C ILE A 100 25.01 -15.77 -23.57
N GLY A 101 25.10 -16.46 -24.71
CA GLY A 101 24.65 -17.83 -24.90
C GLY A 101 23.52 -17.95 -25.93
N THR A 102 23.19 -19.19 -26.32
CA THR A 102 22.15 -19.48 -27.32
C THR A 102 20.82 -19.72 -26.63
N CYS A 103 19.85 -18.85 -26.87
CA CYS A 103 18.49 -18.99 -26.37
C CYS A 103 17.44 -18.45 -27.34
N ARG A 104 16.18 -18.81 -27.05
CA ARG A 104 14.99 -18.25 -27.67
C ARG A 104 14.24 -17.41 -26.65
N VAL A 105 13.75 -16.25 -27.08
CA VAL A 105 12.82 -15.42 -26.30
C VAL A 105 11.45 -15.57 -26.90
N ASP A 106 10.48 -16.06 -26.12
CA ASP A 106 9.09 -16.22 -26.53
C ASP A 106 8.19 -15.22 -25.80
N LEU A 107 7.23 -14.65 -26.52
CA LEU A 107 6.41 -13.54 -26.06
C LEU A 107 4.97 -13.97 -25.88
N TYR A 108 4.40 -13.53 -24.78
CA TYR A 108 3.03 -13.86 -24.42
C TYR A 108 2.27 -12.63 -23.95
N ARG A 109 0.95 -12.72 -24.07
CA ARG A 109 0.02 -11.86 -23.37
C ARG A 109 -1.12 -12.63 -22.76
N SER A 110 -1.82 -11.99 -21.84
CA SER A 110 -3.08 -12.50 -21.29
C SER A 110 -4.28 -11.68 -21.77
N LYS A 111 -5.44 -12.34 -21.85
CA LYS A 111 -6.73 -11.65 -21.86
C LYS A 111 -7.14 -11.28 -20.42
N VAL A 112 -8.22 -10.51 -20.29
CA VAL A 112 -8.86 -10.13 -19.02
C VAL A 112 -9.22 -11.31 -18.09
N ASP A 113 -9.38 -12.53 -18.63
CA ASP A 113 -9.72 -13.75 -17.88
C ASP A 113 -8.49 -14.62 -17.55
N GLY A 114 -7.28 -14.12 -17.79
CA GLY A 114 -6.02 -14.85 -17.60
C GLY A 114 -5.66 -15.83 -18.73
N SER A 115 -6.46 -15.92 -19.80
CA SER A 115 -6.11 -16.78 -20.94
C SER A 115 -4.84 -16.30 -21.64
N ARG A 116 -3.80 -17.15 -21.65
CA ARG A 116 -2.52 -16.92 -22.33
C ARG A 116 -2.63 -17.02 -23.86
N ILE A 117 -1.97 -16.10 -24.56
CA ILE A 117 -1.82 -16.07 -26.03
C ILE A 117 -0.35 -15.82 -26.36
N GLY A 118 0.25 -16.68 -27.20
CA GLY A 118 1.56 -16.42 -27.79
C GLY A 118 1.47 -15.35 -28.86
N ILE A 119 2.36 -14.36 -28.82
CA ILE A 119 2.34 -13.18 -29.70
C ILE A 119 3.62 -12.99 -30.52
N GLY A 120 4.60 -13.86 -30.33
CA GLY A 120 5.84 -13.86 -31.09
C GLY A 120 6.93 -14.61 -30.36
N GLY A 121 8.13 -14.57 -30.93
CA GLY A 121 9.33 -15.12 -30.33
C GLY A 121 10.33 -15.54 -31.39
N ASP A 122 11.61 -15.38 -31.08
CA ASP A 122 12.70 -15.69 -32.00
C ASP A 122 13.97 -16.10 -31.24
N LEU A 123 14.89 -16.73 -31.97
CA LEU A 123 16.24 -16.98 -31.48
C LEU A 123 16.99 -15.65 -31.38
N VAL A 124 17.75 -15.46 -30.30
CA VAL A 124 18.56 -14.26 -30.17
C VAL A 124 19.75 -14.35 -31.13
N PRO A 125 19.94 -13.39 -32.04
CA PRO A 125 21.13 -13.37 -32.90
C PRO A 125 22.36 -13.08 -32.05
N ILE A 126 23.34 -13.97 -32.08
CA ILE A 126 24.59 -13.86 -31.32
C ILE A 126 25.78 -13.53 -32.22
N ASP A 127 26.73 -12.75 -31.70
CA ASP A 127 28.00 -12.44 -32.34
C ASP A 127 29.03 -13.57 -32.13
N GLU A 128 30.27 -13.36 -32.62
CA GLU A 128 31.37 -14.32 -32.47
C GLU A 128 31.77 -14.58 -31.00
N ASN A 129 31.41 -13.68 -30.08
CA ASN A 129 31.64 -13.82 -28.65
C ASN A 129 30.47 -14.49 -27.92
N GLY A 130 29.42 -14.88 -28.65
CA GLY A 130 28.20 -15.47 -28.09
C GLY A 130 27.28 -14.45 -27.44
N ARG A 131 27.48 -13.14 -27.64
CA ARG A 131 26.64 -12.07 -27.11
C ARG A 131 25.60 -11.66 -28.14
N GLY A 132 24.36 -11.46 -27.72
CA GLY A 132 23.26 -11.09 -28.60
C GLY A 132 22.30 -10.10 -27.98
N THR A 133 21.61 -9.34 -28.81
CA THR A 133 20.51 -8.46 -28.42
C THR A 133 19.32 -8.71 -29.33
N ILE A 134 18.12 -8.76 -28.76
CA ILE A 134 16.87 -8.84 -29.51
C ILE A 134 15.88 -7.80 -28.98
N GLU A 135 15.10 -7.22 -29.90
CA GLU A 135 14.03 -6.27 -29.59
C GLU A 135 12.71 -6.72 -30.20
N PHE A 136 11.62 -6.49 -29.48
CA PHE A 136 10.25 -6.74 -29.95
C PHE A 136 9.35 -5.56 -29.60
N GLU A 137 8.82 -4.88 -30.62
CA GLU A 137 7.76 -3.89 -30.45
C GLU A 137 6.38 -4.58 -30.42
N LEU A 138 5.61 -4.31 -29.37
CA LEU A 138 4.37 -5.01 -29.05
C LEU A 138 3.20 -4.03 -28.94
N ASP A 139 2.11 -4.33 -29.65
CA ASP A 139 0.89 -3.52 -29.67
C ASP A 139 0.15 -3.55 -28.32
N LEU A 140 -0.20 -2.37 -27.79
CA LEU A 140 -1.04 -2.22 -26.59
C LEU A 140 -2.54 -2.16 -26.93
N GLY A 141 -2.94 -2.16 -28.20
CA GLY A 141 -4.33 -2.14 -28.64
C GLY A 141 -5.27 -3.16 -27.94
N PRO A 142 -4.89 -4.44 -27.81
CA PRO A 142 -5.75 -5.51 -27.28
C PRO A 142 -5.98 -5.55 -25.75
N PHE A 143 -5.65 -4.50 -24.99
CA PHE A 143 -5.66 -4.49 -23.52
C PHE A 143 -6.62 -3.46 -22.89
N GLU A 144 -7.84 -3.32 -23.43
CA GLU A 144 -8.82 -2.30 -22.98
C GLU A 144 -9.21 -2.43 -21.49
N ASP A 145 -9.52 -3.64 -21.06
CA ASP A 145 -10.10 -3.96 -19.76
C ASP A 145 -9.23 -4.93 -18.93
N GLY A 146 -8.10 -5.36 -19.46
CA GLY A 146 -7.18 -6.25 -18.76
C GLY A 146 -6.09 -6.83 -19.65
N GLY A 147 -5.15 -7.48 -18.98
CA GLY A 147 -4.06 -8.26 -19.57
C GLY A 147 -2.67 -7.69 -19.29
N TRP A 148 -1.74 -8.61 -19.30
CA TRP A 148 -0.31 -8.44 -19.11
C TRP A 148 0.43 -8.87 -20.38
N ILE A 149 1.65 -8.37 -20.55
CA ILE A 149 2.63 -8.88 -21.52
C ILE A 149 3.83 -9.41 -20.73
N TRP A 150 4.40 -10.53 -21.15
CA TRP A 150 5.64 -11.04 -20.59
C TRP A 150 6.43 -11.82 -21.64
N PHE A 151 7.62 -12.27 -21.25
CA PHE A 151 8.45 -13.14 -22.06
C PHE A 151 8.90 -14.35 -21.26
N ASP A 152 9.19 -15.45 -21.96
CA ASP A 152 9.85 -16.62 -21.41
C ASP A 152 11.17 -16.82 -22.17
N VAL A 153 12.17 -17.40 -21.50
CA VAL A 153 13.45 -17.74 -22.12
C VAL A 153 13.66 -19.24 -22.06
N THR A 154 13.87 -19.83 -23.23
CA THR A 154 14.22 -21.25 -23.39
C THR A 154 15.63 -21.32 -23.95
N THR A 155 16.52 -21.96 -23.19
CA THR A 155 17.96 -21.97 -23.48
C THR A 155 18.38 -23.25 -24.18
N ASP A 156 19.24 -23.15 -25.19
CA ASP A 156 19.98 -24.30 -25.74
C ASP A 156 21.25 -24.51 -24.91
N THR A 157 22.11 -23.48 -24.84
CA THR A 157 23.29 -23.47 -23.98
C THR A 157 23.03 -22.77 -22.66
N GLU A 158 23.93 -22.92 -21.69
CA GLU A 158 23.95 -22.01 -20.54
C GLU A 158 23.93 -20.56 -21.05
N THR A 159 23.02 -19.76 -20.50
CA THR A 159 22.72 -18.42 -21.01
C THR A 159 22.66 -17.44 -19.86
N GLU A 160 23.42 -16.35 -19.94
CA GLU A 160 23.24 -15.19 -19.07
C GLU A 160 22.33 -14.17 -19.77
N ILE A 161 21.24 -13.76 -19.12
CA ILE A 161 20.57 -12.51 -19.46
C ILE A 161 21.37 -11.40 -18.78
N VAL A 162 22.11 -10.63 -19.59
CA VAL A 162 22.99 -9.55 -19.13
C VAL A 162 22.14 -8.34 -18.70
N SER A 163 21.13 -8.03 -19.52
CA SER A 163 20.16 -6.99 -19.22
C SER A 163 18.85 -7.27 -19.97
N ALA A 164 17.73 -6.86 -19.38
CA ALA A 164 16.45 -6.84 -20.07
C ALA A 164 15.56 -5.72 -19.52
N GLY A 165 14.68 -5.19 -20.36
CA GLY A 165 13.75 -4.14 -19.95
C GLY A 165 12.62 -3.90 -20.94
N TRP A 166 11.59 -3.23 -20.45
CA TRP A 166 10.48 -2.70 -21.22
C TRP A 166 10.73 -1.22 -21.48
N TYR A 167 10.59 -0.81 -22.73
CA TYR A 167 10.91 0.51 -23.23
C TYR A 167 9.74 1.10 -24.02
N SER A 168 9.66 2.41 -24.10
CA SER A 168 8.84 3.12 -25.07
C SER A 168 9.54 3.14 -26.43
N ALA A 169 8.75 3.06 -27.51
CA ALA A 169 9.21 3.27 -28.88
C ALA A 169 9.36 4.78 -29.25
N ILE A 170 8.89 5.67 -28.38
CA ILE A 170 8.93 7.12 -28.57
C ILE A 170 9.65 7.81 -27.40
N PRO A 171 10.29 8.98 -27.64
CA PRO A 171 10.77 9.80 -26.55
C PRO A 171 9.61 10.33 -25.71
N VAL A 172 9.90 10.64 -24.45
CA VAL A 172 8.95 11.30 -23.55
C VAL A 172 8.62 12.72 -24.04
N PRO A 173 7.34 13.09 -24.26
CA PRO A 173 7.01 14.40 -24.84
C PRO A 173 7.40 15.60 -23.98
N SER A 174 7.41 15.44 -22.65
CA SER A 174 7.76 16.50 -21.72
C SER A 174 9.26 16.79 -21.65
N GLY A 175 10.10 15.98 -22.31
CA GLY A 175 11.55 16.12 -22.30
C GLY A 175 12.25 15.59 -21.03
N PRO A 176 13.59 15.72 -20.98
CA PRO A 176 14.43 15.17 -19.91
C PRO A 176 14.28 15.91 -18.57
N ASP A 177 13.92 17.19 -18.58
CA ASP A 177 13.81 18.01 -17.38
C ASP A 177 12.74 17.50 -16.39
N THR A 178 11.80 16.67 -16.86
CA THR A 178 10.79 16.06 -16.00
C THR A 178 11.24 14.77 -15.31
N LYS A 179 12.46 14.30 -15.54
CA LYS A 179 13.03 13.09 -14.94
C LYS A 179 13.60 13.38 -13.54
N ARG A 180 12.80 14.03 -12.68
CA ARG A 180 13.17 14.42 -11.31
C ARG A 180 12.02 14.16 -10.34
N VAL A 181 12.34 13.72 -9.13
CA VAL A 181 11.37 13.48 -8.06
C VAL A 181 11.89 13.99 -6.71
N THR A 182 11.01 14.64 -5.96
CA THR A 182 11.22 14.91 -4.54
C THR A 182 10.57 13.78 -3.73
N VAL A 183 11.35 13.05 -2.94
CA VAL A 183 10.86 11.96 -2.09
C VAL A 183 10.56 12.48 -0.69
N GLY A 184 9.45 12.05 -0.10
CA GLY A 184 9.06 12.42 1.26
C GLY A 184 8.81 11.20 2.15
N ILE A 185 9.46 11.17 3.31
CA ILE A 185 9.35 10.07 4.28
C ILE A 185 9.11 10.67 5.67
N PRO A 186 7.87 10.70 6.19
CA PRO A 186 7.64 11.10 7.58
C PRO A 186 8.12 10.00 8.53
N THR A 187 8.69 10.36 9.68
CA THR A 187 9.10 9.37 10.69
C THR A 187 8.64 9.75 12.10
N PHE A 188 8.31 8.74 12.90
CA PHE A 188 7.99 8.90 14.31
C PHE A 188 8.56 7.74 15.15
N ASN A 189 9.64 8.01 15.88
CA ASN A 189 10.26 7.05 16.78
C ASN A 189 10.65 5.72 16.11
N ARG A 190 11.01 5.72 14.82
CA ARG A 190 11.51 4.54 14.10
C ARG A 190 12.84 4.84 13.40
N PRO A 191 13.86 5.28 14.16
CA PRO A 191 15.10 5.77 13.58
C PRO A 191 15.80 4.73 12.69
N THR A 192 15.84 3.46 13.12
CA THR A 192 16.45 2.37 12.34
C THR A 192 15.75 2.16 10.99
N ASP A 193 14.42 2.16 10.96
CA ASP A 193 13.63 1.99 9.73
C ASP A 193 13.86 3.18 8.79
N ALA A 194 13.83 4.41 9.33
CA ALA A 194 14.11 5.62 8.58
C ALA A 194 15.51 5.64 7.95
N VAL A 195 16.56 5.21 8.68
CA VAL A 195 17.92 5.08 8.12
C VAL A 195 17.97 4.04 7.00
N ASN A 196 17.28 2.90 7.16
CA ASN A 196 17.21 1.87 6.12
C ASN A 196 16.51 2.40 4.86
N ALA A 197 15.42 3.16 5.01
CA ALA A 197 14.72 3.79 3.90
C ALA A 197 15.63 4.79 3.16
N LEU A 198 16.34 5.67 3.89
CA LEU A 198 17.31 6.60 3.29
C LEU A 198 18.42 5.88 2.52
N ALA A 199 18.98 4.81 3.08
CA ALA A 199 20.02 4.02 2.42
C ALA A 199 19.51 3.30 1.16
N ALA A 200 18.25 2.86 1.16
CA ALA A 200 17.65 2.19 0.01
C ALA A 200 17.47 3.14 -1.19
N LEU A 201 17.20 4.43 -0.96
CA LEU A 201 17.04 5.42 -2.03
C LEU A 201 18.31 5.61 -2.88
N THR A 202 19.49 5.46 -2.27
CA THR A 202 20.79 5.58 -2.97
C THR A 202 21.41 4.23 -3.32
N SER A 203 20.67 3.13 -3.16
CA SER A 203 21.18 1.77 -3.41
C SER A 203 21.23 1.40 -4.89
N ASP A 204 20.44 2.10 -5.71
CA ASP A 204 20.38 1.94 -7.16
C ASP A 204 20.79 3.25 -7.84
N PRO A 205 21.87 3.29 -8.64
CA PRO A 205 22.35 4.51 -9.27
C PRO A 205 21.32 5.21 -10.17
N LEU A 206 20.43 4.47 -10.84
CA LEU A 206 19.40 5.08 -11.71
C LEU A 206 18.30 5.76 -10.90
N VAL A 207 18.01 5.24 -9.70
CA VAL A 207 17.09 5.87 -8.75
C VAL A 207 17.73 7.09 -8.13
N ASP A 208 18.99 6.97 -7.71
CA ASP A 208 19.73 8.07 -7.10
C ASP A 208 19.83 9.28 -8.04
N GLU A 209 20.05 9.05 -9.34
CA GLU A 209 20.11 10.08 -10.40
C GLU A 209 18.84 10.94 -10.48
N VAL A 210 17.66 10.35 -10.26
CA VAL A 210 16.37 11.05 -10.43
C VAL A 210 15.86 11.71 -9.15
N ILE A 211 16.47 11.41 -7.99
CA ILE A 211 16.07 12.01 -6.71
C ILE A 211 16.71 13.40 -6.59
N ASP A 212 15.84 14.41 -6.64
CA ASP A 212 16.18 15.84 -6.52
C ASP A 212 16.36 16.25 -5.05
N ALA A 213 15.45 15.79 -4.19
CA ALA A 213 15.48 16.03 -2.75
C ALA A 213 14.81 14.89 -1.98
N VAL A 214 15.21 14.71 -0.72
CA VAL A 214 14.58 13.82 0.24
C VAL A 214 14.15 14.63 1.46
N LEU A 215 12.85 14.67 1.73
CA LEU A 215 12.24 15.48 2.79
C LEU A 215 11.75 14.56 3.90
N MET A 216 12.29 14.71 5.11
CA MET A 216 11.95 13.86 6.25
C MET A 216 11.51 14.70 7.46
N PRO A 217 10.20 14.86 7.66
CA PRO A 217 9.66 15.34 8.92
C PRO A 217 9.91 14.31 10.04
N ASP A 218 10.83 14.63 10.96
CA ASP A 218 11.08 13.84 12.16
C ASP A 218 10.17 14.34 13.29
N GLN A 219 9.07 13.61 13.48
CA GLN A 219 8.04 13.92 14.47
C GLN A 219 8.29 13.25 15.84
N GLY A 220 9.38 12.48 15.94
CA GLY A 220 9.69 11.61 17.07
C GLY A 220 10.50 12.29 18.17
N THR A 221 10.65 11.56 19.28
CA THR A 221 11.57 11.88 20.37
C THR A 221 12.87 11.06 20.29
N ARG A 222 12.83 9.90 19.62
CA ARG A 222 14.02 9.15 19.20
C ARG A 222 14.37 9.60 17.78
N LYS A 223 15.40 10.42 17.66
CA LYS A 223 15.72 11.13 16.43
C LYS A 223 16.50 10.27 15.44
N VAL A 224 16.19 10.42 14.16
CA VAL A 224 16.88 9.69 13.08
C VAL A 224 18.36 10.05 12.99
N VAL A 225 18.70 11.31 13.30
CA VAL A 225 20.06 11.83 13.25
C VAL A 225 21.01 11.17 14.27
N ASP A 226 20.44 10.57 15.32
CA ASP A 226 21.16 9.90 16.39
C ASP A 226 21.35 8.39 16.13
N GLU A 227 20.79 7.86 15.04
CA GLU A 227 20.77 6.43 14.74
C GLU A 227 22.08 5.93 14.11
N SER A 228 22.45 4.70 14.43
CA SER A 228 23.55 4.02 13.75
C SER A 228 23.32 3.94 12.24
N GLY A 229 24.33 4.32 11.45
CA GLY A 229 24.25 4.31 9.98
C GLY A 229 23.70 5.59 9.37
N TYR A 230 23.08 6.50 10.14
CA TYR A 230 22.56 7.77 9.64
C TYR A 230 23.62 8.57 8.88
N SER A 231 24.83 8.74 9.45
CA SER A 231 25.88 9.53 8.81
C SER A 231 26.27 9.02 7.43
N GLN A 232 26.23 7.70 7.21
CA GLN A 232 26.53 7.10 5.91
C GLN A 232 25.39 7.34 4.91
N ALA A 233 24.13 7.10 5.33
CA ALA A 233 22.95 7.33 4.49
C ALA A 233 22.80 8.81 4.12
N ALA A 234 22.99 9.72 5.08
CA ALA A 234 22.96 11.16 4.86
C ALA A 234 24.09 11.63 3.94
N ALA A 235 25.31 11.09 4.08
CA ALA A 235 26.43 11.45 3.22
C ALA A 235 26.20 11.04 1.75
N ALA A 236 25.50 9.94 1.49
CA ALA A 236 25.16 9.52 0.13
C ALA A 236 24.14 10.47 -0.55
N LEU A 237 23.20 11.01 0.23
CA LEU A 237 22.23 11.98 -0.27
C LEU A 237 22.80 13.41 -0.37
N GLY A 238 23.74 13.76 0.52
CA GLY A 238 24.37 15.08 0.57
C GLY A 238 23.35 16.19 0.87
N ASP A 239 23.49 17.32 0.17
CA ASP A 239 22.63 18.49 0.35
C ASP A 239 21.17 18.28 -0.08
N ARG A 240 20.85 17.14 -0.71
CA ARG A 240 19.49 16.75 -1.10
C ARG A 240 18.62 16.32 0.09
N LEU A 241 19.24 15.91 1.20
CA LEU A 241 18.50 15.46 2.39
C LEU A 241 18.14 16.65 3.30
N HIS A 242 16.85 16.79 3.59
CA HIS A 242 16.33 17.79 4.51
C HIS A 242 15.52 17.12 5.63
N ILE A 243 16.02 17.22 6.86
CA ILE A 243 15.30 16.78 8.07
C ILE A 243 14.55 17.98 8.67
N PHE A 244 13.27 17.79 9.00
CA PHE A 244 12.44 18.81 9.63
C PHE A 244 11.94 18.34 10.98
N ASP A 245 12.49 18.90 12.06
CA ASP A 245 11.96 18.65 13.41
C ASP A 245 10.59 19.32 13.58
N GLN A 246 9.60 18.54 14.02
CA GLN A 246 8.28 19.05 14.41
C GLN A 246 7.62 18.19 15.48
N GLY A 247 6.53 18.69 16.07
CA GLY A 247 5.70 17.90 16.97
C GLY A 247 4.97 16.76 16.25
N ASN A 248 4.44 15.79 17.01
CA ASN A 248 3.65 14.71 16.44
C ASN A 248 2.29 15.22 15.94
N LEU A 249 2.19 15.39 14.63
CA LEU A 249 0.99 15.80 13.91
C LEU A 249 0.39 14.65 13.09
N GLY A 250 0.81 13.41 13.36
CA GLY A 250 0.38 12.20 12.66
C GLY A 250 0.90 12.11 11.22
N GLY A 251 0.37 11.15 10.46
CA GLY A 251 0.64 11.01 9.03
C GLY A 251 0.27 12.27 8.26
N SER A 252 -0.92 12.83 8.50
CA SER A 252 -1.39 14.03 7.80
C SER A 252 -0.43 15.21 7.95
N GLY A 253 0.09 15.43 9.16
CA GLY A 253 1.06 16.51 9.40
C GLY A 253 2.44 16.24 8.81
N GLY A 254 2.88 14.98 8.79
CA GLY A 254 4.12 14.56 8.12
C GLY A 254 4.05 14.80 6.61
N TYR A 255 3.05 14.23 5.93
CA TYR A 255 2.87 14.40 4.49
C TYR A 255 2.55 15.85 4.10
N SER A 256 1.79 16.59 4.91
CA SER A 256 1.60 18.03 4.68
C SER A 256 2.90 18.80 4.77
N ARG A 257 3.79 18.45 5.70
CA ARG A 257 5.11 19.09 5.79
C ARG A 257 5.95 18.77 4.56
N ILE A 258 5.97 17.51 4.11
CA ILE A 258 6.66 17.11 2.88
C ILE A 258 6.17 17.95 1.70
N MET A 259 4.86 18.01 1.47
CA MET A 259 4.32 18.74 0.31
C MET A 259 4.51 20.25 0.44
N TYR A 260 4.36 20.81 1.64
CA TYR A 260 4.65 22.22 1.90
C TYR A 260 6.10 22.56 1.53
N GLU A 261 7.05 21.75 1.99
CA GLU A 261 8.48 21.97 1.77
C GLU A 261 8.88 21.66 0.33
N ALA A 262 8.34 20.63 -0.31
CA ALA A 262 8.57 20.33 -1.73
C ALA A 262 8.12 21.51 -2.61
N LEU A 263 6.95 22.08 -2.33
CA LEU A 263 6.45 23.23 -3.08
C LEU A 263 7.27 24.52 -2.84
N ARG A 264 8.06 24.58 -1.76
CA ARG A 264 8.86 25.75 -1.37
C ARG A 264 10.34 25.65 -1.75
N LEU A 265 10.92 24.46 -1.62
CA LEU A 265 12.36 24.22 -1.71
C LEU A 265 12.80 23.63 -3.04
N THR A 266 11.90 22.98 -3.78
CA THR A 266 12.25 22.26 -5.01
C THR A 266 11.37 22.71 -6.17
N ASP A 267 11.82 22.41 -7.40
CA ASP A 267 11.06 22.59 -8.63
C ASP A 267 10.66 21.25 -9.28
N SER A 268 10.91 20.14 -8.58
CA SER A 268 10.57 18.78 -9.01
C SER A 268 9.13 18.69 -9.52
N PRO A 269 8.89 18.15 -10.73
CA PRO A 269 7.54 17.98 -11.27
C PRO A 269 6.70 16.96 -10.51
N TYR A 270 7.33 16.11 -9.70
CA TYR A 270 6.69 15.03 -8.97
C TYR A 270 7.16 15.00 -7.51
N VAL A 271 6.21 14.75 -6.60
CA VAL A 271 6.46 14.47 -5.18
C VAL A 271 6.06 13.02 -4.92
N LEU A 272 6.99 12.20 -4.46
CA LEU A 272 6.75 10.81 -4.10
C LEU A 272 6.63 10.68 -2.58
N TYR A 273 5.43 10.40 -2.10
CA TYR A 273 5.24 9.99 -0.71
C TYR A 273 5.65 8.54 -0.52
N MET A 274 6.38 8.28 0.57
CA MET A 274 6.75 6.95 1.06
C MET A 274 6.64 6.91 2.59
N ASP A 275 6.65 5.71 3.18
CA ASP A 275 6.70 5.48 4.64
C ASP A 275 8.11 5.16 5.12
N ASP A 276 8.35 5.21 6.44
CA ASP A 276 9.65 4.87 7.05
C ASP A 276 9.81 3.37 7.30
N ASP A 277 8.74 2.64 7.67
CA ASP A 277 8.75 1.21 7.97
C ASP A 277 8.46 0.31 6.76
N ILE A 278 9.18 0.59 5.67
CA ILE A 278 9.07 -0.14 4.39
C ILE A 278 10.39 -0.79 3.99
N ALA A 279 10.31 -1.88 3.21
CA ALA A 279 11.40 -2.31 2.36
C ALA A 279 11.10 -1.90 0.91
N ILE A 280 12.05 -1.21 0.29
CA ILE A 280 11.89 -0.59 -1.03
C ILE A 280 12.43 -1.54 -2.11
N GLU A 281 11.65 -1.75 -3.17
CA GLU A 281 12.15 -2.18 -4.46
C GLU A 281 12.51 -0.92 -5.28
N PRO A 282 13.80 -0.57 -5.45
CA PRO A 282 14.17 0.73 -6.02
C PRO A 282 13.60 0.97 -7.42
N ASP A 283 13.51 -0.08 -8.25
CA ASP A 283 12.93 0.02 -9.60
C ASP A 283 11.47 0.50 -9.60
N SER A 284 10.72 0.27 -8.52
CA SER A 284 9.35 0.78 -8.39
C SER A 284 9.30 2.31 -8.48
N ILE A 285 10.32 3.03 -7.99
CA ILE A 285 10.38 4.50 -8.08
C ILE A 285 10.49 4.92 -9.54
N LEU A 286 11.33 4.23 -10.33
CA LEU A 286 11.50 4.51 -11.76
C LEU A 286 10.25 4.18 -12.56
N ARG A 287 9.57 3.06 -12.24
CA ARG A 287 8.29 2.70 -12.88
C ARG A 287 7.21 3.74 -12.63
N ALA A 288 7.13 4.25 -11.39
CA ALA A 288 6.16 5.29 -11.03
C ALA A 288 6.46 6.61 -11.76
N LEU A 289 7.74 6.98 -11.85
CA LEU A 289 8.20 8.14 -12.60
C LEU A 289 7.90 7.99 -14.10
N ALA A 290 8.18 6.82 -14.68
CA ALA A 290 7.93 6.53 -16.09
C ALA A 290 6.43 6.63 -16.42
N MET A 291 5.56 5.99 -15.64
CA MET A 291 4.11 6.11 -15.82
C MET A 291 3.65 7.57 -15.71
N SER A 292 4.16 8.32 -14.73
CA SER A 292 3.79 9.73 -14.53
C SER A 292 4.24 10.64 -15.67
N ARG A 293 5.37 10.34 -16.31
CA ARG A 293 5.91 11.09 -17.45
C ARG A 293 5.21 10.77 -18.77
N PHE A 294 4.72 9.54 -18.93
CA PHE A 294 3.95 9.12 -20.10
C PHE A 294 2.43 9.24 -19.92
N ALA A 295 1.95 9.69 -18.76
CA ALA A 295 0.53 9.82 -18.48
C ALA A 295 -0.18 10.75 -19.50
N ARG A 296 -1.38 10.37 -19.95
CA ARG A 296 -2.19 11.18 -20.90
C ARG A 296 -2.59 12.52 -20.32
N THR A 297 -2.84 12.54 -19.02
CA THR A 297 -3.14 13.71 -18.21
C THR A 297 -2.38 13.58 -16.90
N PRO A 298 -1.94 14.67 -16.25
CA PRO A 298 -1.34 14.58 -14.92
C PRO A 298 -2.27 13.80 -13.98
N MET A 299 -1.70 12.88 -13.21
CA MET A 299 -2.44 11.93 -12.40
C MET A 299 -1.61 11.45 -11.22
N LEU A 300 -2.26 10.92 -10.19
CA LEU A 300 -1.59 10.24 -9.09
C LEU A 300 -1.22 8.81 -9.53
N VAL A 301 0.03 8.41 -9.31
CA VAL A 301 0.52 7.05 -9.59
C VAL A 301 0.87 6.38 -8.28
N GLY A 302 0.03 5.44 -7.87
CA GLY A 302 0.15 4.67 -6.65
C GLY A 302 0.93 3.37 -6.85
N GLY A 303 1.78 3.05 -5.88
CA GLY A 303 2.38 1.73 -5.72
C GLY A 303 1.49 0.82 -4.87
N GLN A 304 1.50 -0.46 -5.20
CA GLN A 304 0.89 -1.52 -4.39
C GLN A 304 1.74 -1.83 -3.16
N MET A 305 1.12 -2.52 -2.20
CA MET A 305 1.77 -2.96 -0.97
C MET A 305 1.92 -4.48 -0.98
N LEU A 306 3.15 -4.97 -0.93
CA LEU A 306 3.47 -6.35 -0.56
C LEU A 306 3.58 -6.46 0.96
N ASN A 307 3.24 -7.61 1.54
CA ASN A 307 3.30 -7.78 3.00
C ASN A 307 4.74 -7.96 3.48
N LEU A 308 5.21 -7.12 4.41
CA LEU A 308 6.58 -7.19 4.93
C LEU A 308 6.86 -8.47 5.74
N GLN A 309 5.84 -9.07 6.34
CA GLN A 309 5.96 -10.31 7.13
C GLN A 309 5.84 -11.57 6.27
N ASP A 310 5.01 -11.51 5.24
CA ASP A 310 4.82 -12.58 4.26
C ASP A 310 5.13 -12.08 2.85
N ARG A 311 6.40 -12.16 2.48
CA ARG A 311 6.99 -11.28 1.45
C ARG A 311 6.60 -11.64 0.01
N SER A 312 5.92 -12.76 -0.24
CA SER A 312 5.32 -13.08 -1.55
C SER A 312 3.87 -12.61 -1.69
N HIS A 313 3.27 -12.08 -0.62
CA HIS A 313 1.86 -11.73 -0.60
C HIS A 313 1.61 -10.28 -1.02
N LEU A 314 0.71 -10.10 -1.98
CA LEU A 314 0.13 -8.81 -2.35
C LEU A 314 -1.05 -8.49 -1.45
N HIS A 315 -1.00 -7.33 -0.80
CA HIS A 315 -2.08 -6.88 0.05
C HIS A 315 -3.41 -6.80 -0.72
N CYS A 316 -3.46 -6.10 -1.85
CA CYS A 316 -4.56 -6.13 -2.81
C CYS A 316 -4.13 -5.45 -4.14
N MET A 317 -4.94 -5.63 -5.19
CA MET A 317 -4.69 -4.96 -6.48
C MET A 317 -5.07 -3.48 -6.48
N GLY A 318 -6.03 -3.07 -5.65
CA GLY A 318 -6.55 -1.70 -5.59
C GLY A 318 -7.82 -1.58 -4.75
N GLU A 319 -8.10 -0.37 -4.31
CA GLU A 319 -9.19 -0.05 -3.39
C GLU A 319 -10.06 1.12 -3.91
N VAL A 320 -11.33 1.13 -3.49
CA VAL A 320 -12.34 2.13 -3.85
C VAL A 320 -13.15 2.53 -2.60
N ILE A 321 -13.97 3.57 -2.70
CA ILE A 321 -14.95 3.92 -1.69
C ILE A 321 -16.28 3.23 -1.99
N ASN A 322 -16.78 2.44 -1.04
CA ASN A 322 -18.17 2.03 -1.07
C ASN A 322 -19.05 3.24 -0.77
N HIS A 323 -19.60 3.89 -1.80
CA HIS A 323 -20.42 5.11 -1.66
C HIS A 323 -21.73 4.91 -0.87
N HIS A 324 -22.22 3.69 -0.65
CA HIS A 324 -23.41 3.48 0.19
C HIS A 324 -23.08 3.65 1.69
N THR A 325 -21.97 3.09 2.13
CA THR A 325 -21.51 3.17 3.52
C THR A 325 -20.46 4.25 3.73
N PHE A 326 -19.90 4.82 2.67
CA PHE A 326 -18.74 5.70 2.68
C PHE A 326 -17.59 5.09 3.48
N MET A 327 -17.11 3.92 3.04
CA MET A 327 -15.99 3.20 3.64
C MET A 327 -15.11 2.68 2.51
N TRP A 328 -13.79 2.83 2.61
CA TRP A 328 -12.89 2.20 1.65
C TRP A 328 -13.04 0.67 1.70
N THR A 329 -12.82 0.03 0.56
CA THR A 329 -12.96 -1.41 0.38
C THR A 329 -12.17 -1.84 -0.85
N ALA A 330 -11.90 -3.14 -0.97
CA ALA A 330 -11.37 -3.72 -2.20
C ALA A 330 -12.22 -3.29 -3.41
N ALA A 331 -11.54 -2.93 -4.50
CA ALA A 331 -12.20 -2.65 -5.76
C ALA A 331 -12.99 -3.89 -6.26
N PRO A 332 -13.97 -3.73 -7.16
CA PRO A 332 -14.64 -4.87 -7.78
C PRO A 332 -13.63 -5.88 -8.36
N PHE A 333 -13.88 -7.17 -8.15
CA PHE A 333 -13.00 -8.28 -8.54
C PHE A 333 -11.65 -8.36 -7.81
N VAL A 334 -11.44 -7.57 -6.76
CA VAL A 334 -10.23 -7.64 -5.94
C VAL A 334 -10.47 -8.47 -4.69
N GLU A 335 -9.51 -9.34 -4.40
CA GLU A 335 -9.38 -10.05 -3.13
C GLU A 335 -8.13 -9.52 -2.41
N TYR A 336 -8.15 -9.57 -1.09
CA TYR A 336 -6.98 -9.22 -0.28
C TYR A 336 -6.08 -10.44 -0.11
N ASP A 337 -4.79 -10.19 0.11
CA ASP A 337 -3.79 -11.19 0.52
C ASP A 337 -3.54 -12.30 -0.51
N HIS A 338 -3.15 -11.90 -1.72
CA HIS A 338 -2.82 -12.83 -2.81
C HIS A 338 -1.37 -13.30 -2.70
N ASP A 339 -1.15 -14.59 -2.47
CA ASP A 339 0.19 -15.19 -2.47
C ASP A 339 0.65 -15.58 -3.88
N PHE A 340 1.70 -14.94 -4.38
CA PHE A 340 2.30 -15.30 -5.67
C PHE A 340 3.12 -16.59 -5.65
N ALA A 341 3.54 -17.07 -4.48
CA ALA A 341 4.29 -18.31 -4.35
C ALA A 341 3.37 -19.54 -4.48
N GLU A 342 2.21 -19.52 -3.80
CA GLU A 342 1.17 -20.55 -3.93
C GLU A 342 0.34 -20.41 -5.21
N TYR A 343 -0.04 -19.17 -5.56
CA TYR A 343 -0.86 -18.84 -6.73
C TYR A 343 -0.10 -17.91 -7.69
N PRO A 344 0.83 -18.44 -8.51
CA PRO A 344 1.54 -17.65 -9.51
C PRO A 344 0.57 -16.91 -10.44
N LEU A 345 1.05 -15.87 -11.13
CA LEU A 345 0.21 -15.09 -12.05
C LEU A 345 -0.48 -15.97 -13.11
N ARG A 346 0.20 -17.03 -13.57
CA ARG A 346 -0.33 -18.03 -14.52
C ARG A 346 -1.48 -18.91 -14.00
N ASP A 347 -1.80 -18.88 -12.70
CA ASP A 347 -2.87 -19.69 -12.10
C ASP A 347 -4.25 -19.20 -12.59
N ARG A 348 -4.92 -20.05 -13.38
CA ARG A 348 -6.18 -19.71 -14.04
C ARG A 348 -7.40 -19.69 -13.11
N GLU A 349 -7.30 -20.30 -11.94
CA GLU A 349 -8.43 -20.39 -11.02
C GLU A 349 -8.36 -19.28 -9.98
N ASN A 350 -7.18 -19.09 -9.38
CA ASN A 350 -6.96 -18.18 -8.25
C ASN A 350 -6.47 -16.80 -8.72
N SER A 351 -5.62 -16.73 -9.75
CA SER A 351 -4.99 -15.47 -10.20
C SER A 351 -5.72 -14.76 -11.34
N LYS A 352 -6.80 -15.34 -11.88
CA LYS A 352 -7.52 -14.78 -13.06
C LYS A 352 -7.91 -13.30 -12.92
N ASN A 353 -8.28 -12.86 -11.72
CA ASN A 353 -8.70 -11.47 -11.50
C ASN A 353 -7.52 -10.49 -11.49
N LEU A 354 -6.29 -10.96 -11.29
CA LEU A 354 -5.08 -10.13 -11.43
C LEU A 354 -4.83 -9.70 -12.88
N HIS A 355 -5.46 -10.37 -13.85
CA HIS A 355 -5.41 -10.00 -15.25
C HIS A 355 -6.44 -8.94 -15.64
N ARG A 356 -7.32 -8.51 -14.73
CA ARG A 356 -8.19 -7.36 -14.96
C ARG A 356 -7.44 -6.06 -14.74
N ARG A 357 -7.78 -5.03 -15.50
CA ARG A 357 -7.46 -3.65 -15.10
C ARG A 357 -8.38 -3.29 -13.95
N ILE A 358 -7.80 -2.98 -12.80
CA ILE A 358 -8.51 -2.56 -11.59
C ILE A 358 -8.45 -1.05 -11.51
N ASP A 359 -9.61 -0.41 -11.59
CA ASP A 359 -9.74 1.02 -11.36
C ASP A 359 -9.93 1.31 -9.87
N VAL A 360 -9.30 2.38 -9.41
CA VAL A 360 -9.24 2.78 -7.99
C VAL A 360 -9.76 4.20 -7.81
N GLU A 361 -10.14 4.55 -6.59
CA GLU A 361 -10.49 5.94 -6.22
C GLU A 361 -9.37 6.64 -5.43
N GLY A 362 -8.28 5.92 -5.13
CA GLY A 362 -7.15 6.41 -4.36
C GLY A 362 -6.08 5.35 -4.17
N ASN A 363 -4.98 5.73 -3.53
CA ASN A 363 -3.90 4.84 -3.14
C ASN A 363 -3.33 5.32 -1.80
N GLY A 364 -2.94 4.39 -0.93
CA GLY A 364 -2.27 4.73 0.31
C GLY A 364 -0.92 5.41 0.08
N TRP A 365 -0.45 6.15 1.08
CA TRP A 365 0.75 6.98 0.99
C TRP A 365 2.06 6.28 1.32
N TRP A 366 2.03 4.95 1.54
CA TRP A 366 3.23 4.11 1.59
C TRP A 366 4.06 4.21 0.30
N MET A 367 3.41 4.46 -0.84
CA MET A 367 4.04 4.80 -2.12
C MET A 367 3.02 5.49 -3.03
N CYS A 368 3.07 6.82 -3.16
CA CYS A 368 2.19 7.55 -4.06
C CYS A 368 2.91 8.75 -4.71
N MET A 369 3.03 8.72 -6.03
CA MET A 369 3.60 9.80 -6.81
C MET A 369 2.50 10.81 -7.17
N ILE A 370 2.69 12.05 -6.73
CA ILE A 370 1.76 13.16 -6.92
C ILE A 370 2.40 14.18 -7.86
N PRO A 371 1.75 14.57 -8.96
CA PRO A 371 2.26 15.61 -9.83
C PRO A 371 2.18 16.95 -9.10
N ARG A 372 3.27 17.73 -9.13
CA ARG A 372 3.38 19.02 -8.44
C ARG A 372 2.21 19.94 -8.75
N VAL A 373 1.80 20.00 -10.02
CA VAL A 373 0.67 20.81 -10.50
C VAL A 373 -0.65 20.47 -9.78
N CYS A 374 -0.87 19.21 -9.42
CA CYS A 374 -2.05 18.81 -8.65
C CYS A 374 -2.01 19.40 -7.25
N ALA A 375 -0.88 19.26 -6.54
CA ALA A 375 -0.73 19.82 -5.19
C ALA A 375 -0.78 21.35 -5.16
N GLU A 376 -0.29 22.02 -6.21
CA GLU A 376 -0.41 23.48 -6.36
C GLU A 376 -1.87 23.92 -6.56
N GLU A 377 -2.66 23.14 -7.29
CA GLU A 377 -4.07 23.45 -7.57
C GLU A 377 -4.99 23.13 -6.40
N ILE A 378 -4.88 21.91 -5.83
CA ILE A 378 -5.85 21.41 -4.86
C ILE A 378 -5.44 21.67 -3.41
N GLY A 379 -4.19 22.05 -3.14
CA GLY A 379 -3.64 22.30 -1.82
C GLY A 379 -3.02 21.05 -1.16
N LEU A 380 -2.82 21.14 0.15
CA LEU A 380 -2.17 20.14 1.00
C LEU A 380 -3.18 19.11 1.56
N PRO A 381 -2.71 18.01 2.18
CA PRO A 381 -3.58 17.09 2.92
C PRO A 381 -4.49 17.77 3.96
N MET A 382 -5.62 17.12 4.25
CA MET A 382 -6.49 17.54 5.36
C MET A 382 -5.84 17.29 6.73
N PRO A 383 -6.05 18.15 7.74
CA PRO A 383 -5.45 18.02 9.08
C PRO A 383 -6.13 16.95 9.94
N LEU A 384 -5.91 15.68 9.61
CA LEU A 384 -6.66 14.54 10.16
C LEU A 384 -5.88 13.68 11.17
N PHE A 385 -4.61 13.97 11.43
CA PHE A 385 -3.65 13.15 12.19
C PHE A 385 -3.33 11.84 11.46
N ILE A 386 -4.22 10.86 11.55
CA ILE A 386 -4.42 9.67 10.71
C ILE A 386 -5.91 9.36 10.86
N LYS A 387 -6.65 8.60 10.07
CA LYS A 387 -6.48 8.02 8.72
C LYS A 387 -7.35 8.85 7.75
N TRP A 388 -7.61 8.35 6.52
CA TRP A 388 -8.49 8.96 5.49
C TRP A 388 -7.92 10.17 4.75
N ASP A 389 -6.74 10.65 5.15
CA ASP A 389 -6.04 11.76 4.51
C ASP A 389 -5.61 11.43 3.07
N ASP A 390 -5.16 10.20 2.84
CA ASP A 390 -4.91 9.63 1.52
C ASP A 390 -6.16 9.60 0.63
N TRP A 391 -7.27 9.07 1.15
CA TRP A 391 -8.54 8.96 0.45
C TRP A 391 -9.17 10.31 0.16
N GLU A 392 -9.11 11.25 1.12
CA GLU A 392 -9.60 12.60 0.91
C GLU A 392 -8.84 13.31 -0.21
N PHE A 393 -7.51 13.23 -0.19
CA PHE A 393 -6.67 13.85 -1.20
C PHE A 393 -6.94 13.26 -2.58
N ALA A 394 -7.05 11.93 -2.69
CA ALA A 394 -7.35 11.26 -3.95
C ALA A 394 -8.75 11.59 -4.50
N LEU A 395 -9.79 11.61 -3.65
CA LEU A 395 -11.14 12.02 -4.05
C LEU A 395 -11.19 13.48 -4.50
N ARG A 396 -10.42 14.36 -3.85
CA ARG A 396 -10.29 15.76 -4.23
C ARG A 396 -9.53 15.92 -5.54
N ALA A 397 -8.42 15.22 -5.72
CA ALA A 397 -7.65 15.17 -6.96
C ALA A 397 -8.53 14.71 -8.14
N GLY A 398 -9.29 13.63 -7.96
CA GLY A 398 -10.22 13.12 -8.97
C GLY A 398 -11.29 14.15 -9.37
N LYS A 399 -11.85 14.90 -8.41
CA LYS A 399 -12.80 16.00 -8.69
C LYS A 399 -12.17 17.17 -9.46
N ALA A 400 -10.87 17.38 -9.30
CA ALA A 400 -10.09 18.39 -10.05
C ALA A 400 -9.54 17.87 -11.39
N GLY A 401 -9.87 16.63 -11.79
CA GLY A 401 -9.44 16.05 -13.07
C GLY A 401 -8.08 15.33 -13.04
N TYR A 402 -7.53 15.09 -11.84
CA TYR A 402 -6.33 14.29 -11.63
C TYR A 402 -6.73 12.88 -11.15
N PRO A 403 -6.87 11.90 -12.05
CA PRO A 403 -7.25 10.55 -11.65
C PRO A 403 -6.13 9.88 -10.83
N THR A 404 -6.44 8.73 -10.23
CA THR A 404 -5.46 7.88 -9.56
C THR A 404 -5.39 6.52 -10.26
N ALA A 405 -4.18 5.98 -10.42
CA ALA A 405 -3.99 4.58 -10.77
C ALA A 405 -3.03 3.91 -9.79
N THR A 406 -3.44 2.77 -9.24
CA THR A 406 -2.54 1.82 -8.56
C THR A 406 -1.98 0.88 -9.63
N VAL A 407 -0.69 0.97 -9.92
CA VAL A 407 -0.09 0.26 -11.07
C VAL A 407 0.60 -1.03 -10.61
N PRO A 408 0.16 -2.21 -11.07
CA PRO A 408 0.79 -3.48 -10.71
C PRO A 408 2.27 -3.53 -11.14
N GLY A 409 3.09 -4.19 -10.34
CA GLY A 409 4.54 -4.23 -10.51
C GLY A 409 5.26 -2.99 -10.00
N ILE A 410 4.55 -1.97 -9.51
CA ILE A 410 5.09 -0.89 -8.68
C ILE A 410 4.74 -1.23 -7.24
N ALA A 411 5.72 -1.56 -6.41
CA ALA A 411 5.43 -1.91 -5.03
C ALA A 411 6.59 -1.62 -4.06
N ILE A 412 6.21 -1.56 -2.79
CA ILE A 412 7.08 -1.68 -1.63
C ILE A 412 6.58 -2.82 -0.74
N TRP A 413 7.39 -3.27 0.21
CA TRP A 413 6.93 -4.13 1.30
C TRP A 413 6.64 -3.30 2.52
N HIS A 414 5.47 -3.49 3.13
CA HIS A 414 5.05 -2.80 4.35
C HIS A 414 4.17 -3.71 5.22
N MET A 415 4.06 -3.37 6.50
CA MET A 415 3.22 -4.11 7.45
C MET A 415 1.74 -4.05 7.07
N ALA A 416 1.16 -5.19 6.68
CA ALA A 416 -0.26 -5.30 6.34
C ALA A 416 -1.17 -5.01 7.55
N TRP A 417 -2.42 -4.66 7.26
CA TRP A 417 -3.45 -4.34 8.25
C TRP A 417 -4.00 -5.60 8.95
N SER A 418 -3.91 -6.76 8.29
CA SER A 418 -4.30 -8.08 8.84
C SER A 418 -3.68 -8.36 10.21
N ASP A 419 -2.51 -7.77 10.45
CA ASP A 419 -1.69 -7.97 11.64
C ASP A 419 -1.81 -6.79 12.65
N LYS A 420 -2.77 -5.87 12.44
CA LYS A 420 -2.99 -4.68 13.28
C LYS A 420 -4.40 -4.68 13.93
N ASP A 421 -4.47 -4.26 15.19
CA ASP A 421 -5.74 -4.04 15.95
C ASP A 421 -6.39 -2.67 15.64
N ASP A 422 -6.13 -2.08 14.47
CA ASP A 422 -6.46 -0.68 14.17
C ASP A 422 -7.97 -0.35 14.17
N ALA A 423 -8.81 -1.36 13.92
CA ALA A 423 -10.27 -1.23 13.98
C ALA A 423 -10.85 -1.23 15.41
N ILE A 424 -10.05 -1.52 16.44
CA ILE A 424 -10.52 -1.60 17.85
C ILE A 424 -9.69 -0.78 18.83
N ASP A 425 -8.45 -0.42 18.48
CA ASP A 425 -7.58 0.38 19.35
C ASP A 425 -7.87 1.89 19.24
N TRP A 426 -6.91 2.73 19.65
CA TRP A 426 -7.02 4.19 19.58
C TRP A 426 -7.25 4.71 18.16
N GLN A 427 -6.86 3.97 17.12
CA GLN A 427 -7.08 4.32 15.72
C GLN A 427 -8.55 4.28 15.36
N ALA A 428 -9.40 3.50 16.06
CA ALA A 428 -10.84 3.45 15.81
C ALA A 428 -11.55 4.81 15.99
N TYR A 429 -11.05 5.67 16.89
CA TYR A 429 -11.49 7.07 17.02
C TYR A 429 -11.27 7.82 15.70
N PHE A 430 -10.05 7.73 15.17
CA PHE A 430 -9.62 8.40 13.97
C PHE A 430 -10.31 7.86 12.72
N HIS A 431 -10.47 6.53 12.60
CA HIS A 431 -11.23 5.90 11.52
C HIS A 431 -12.65 6.48 11.42
N LEU A 432 -13.38 6.57 12.55
CA LEU A 432 -14.76 7.05 12.53
C LEU A 432 -14.84 8.57 12.33
N ARG A 433 -14.07 9.35 13.11
CA ARG A 433 -14.10 10.82 13.02
C ARG A 433 -13.80 11.26 11.59
N ASN A 434 -12.72 10.74 11.01
CA ASN A 434 -12.26 11.19 9.71
C ASN A 434 -13.12 10.65 8.57
N ARG A 435 -13.69 9.43 8.70
CA ARG A 435 -14.74 8.95 7.78
C ARG A 435 -15.90 9.94 7.71
N LEU A 436 -16.36 10.45 8.84
CA LEU A 436 -17.44 11.44 8.89
C LEU A 436 -17.03 12.78 8.28
N VAL A 437 -15.80 13.26 8.56
CA VAL A 437 -15.25 14.48 7.94
C VAL A 437 -15.20 14.36 6.42
N VAL A 438 -14.59 13.30 5.90
CA VAL A 438 -14.44 13.09 4.46
C VAL A 438 -15.79 12.81 3.79
N ALA A 439 -16.70 12.09 4.47
CA ALA A 439 -18.08 11.94 3.99
C ALA A 439 -18.80 13.29 3.90
N ALA A 440 -18.68 14.15 4.91
CA ALA A 440 -19.31 15.47 4.90
C ALA A 440 -18.81 16.33 3.71
N ILE A 441 -17.56 16.16 3.29
CA ILE A 441 -16.98 16.88 2.16
C ILE A 441 -17.37 16.23 0.83
N HIS A 442 -17.20 14.92 0.69
CA HIS A 442 -17.23 14.24 -0.62
C HIS A 442 -18.48 13.40 -0.91
N HIS A 443 -19.26 13.00 0.09
CA HIS A 443 -20.47 12.20 -0.11
C HIS A 443 -21.63 13.07 -0.55
N ASP A 444 -22.27 12.69 -1.66
CA ASP A 444 -23.47 13.37 -2.18
C ASP A 444 -24.77 12.61 -1.88
N GLY A 445 -24.66 11.41 -1.29
CA GLY A 445 -25.80 10.57 -0.94
C GLY A 445 -26.35 10.79 0.48
N PRO A 446 -27.43 10.07 0.85
CA PRO A 446 -27.95 10.12 2.21
C PRO A 446 -26.97 9.48 3.21
N ILE A 447 -26.89 10.03 4.43
CA ILE A 447 -26.07 9.50 5.52
C ILE A 447 -26.58 8.14 6.05
N LYS A 448 -27.80 7.74 5.70
CA LYS A 448 -28.49 6.56 6.27
C LYS A 448 -27.64 5.27 6.21
N GLY A 449 -26.96 5.01 5.10
CA GLY A 449 -26.11 3.82 4.95
C GLY A 449 -24.88 3.85 5.88
N ILE A 450 -24.28 5.03 6.04
CA ILE A 450 -23.18 5.28 7.00
C ILE A 450 -23.67 5.00 8.43
N LEU A 451 -24.82 5.56 8.82
CA LEU A 451 -25.40 5.37 10.15
C LEU A 451 -25.73 3.90 10.44
N GLN A 452 -26.33 3.19 9.48
CA GLN A 452 -26.62 1.76 9.62
C GLN A 452 -25.35 0.93 9.79
N SER A 453 -24.29 1.26 9.04
CA SER A 453 -22.97 0.64 9.18
C SER A 453 -22.38 0.90 10.57
N MET A 454 -22.45 2.13 11.08
CA MET A 454 -21.98 2.50 12.42
C MET A 454 -22.73 1.74 13.50
N VAL A 455 -24.08 1.76 13.50
CA VAL A 455 -24.90 1.06 14.50
C VAL A 455 -24.60 -0.43 14.53
N LYS A 456 -24.40 -1.06 13.37
CA LYS A 456 -24.00 -2.47 13.28
C LYS A 456 -22.62 -2.72 13.89
N ALA A 457 -21.65 -1.84 13.63
CA ALA A 457 -20.31 -1.93 14.21
C ALA A 457 -20.33 -1.74 15.73
N THR A 458 -21.03 -0.72 16.24
CA THR A 458 -21.21 -0.49 17.68
C THR A 458 -21.84 -1.70 18.37
N ALA A 459 -22.90 -2.28 17.79
CA ALA A 459 -23.52 -3.49 18.35
C ALA A 459 -22.53 -4.67 18.41
N LYS A 460 -21.69 -4.83 17.38
CA LYS A 460 -20.63 -5.85 17.36
C LYS A 460 -19.59 -5.59 18.47
N HIS A 461 -19.09 -4.36 18.62
CA HIS A 461 -18.09 -4.01 19.64
C HIS A 461 -18.63 -4.26 21.06
N LEU A 462 -19.88 -3.86 21.34
CA LEU A 462 -20.51 -4.13 22.64
C LEU A 462 -20.65 -5.63 22.92
N LEU A 463 -21.00 -6.44 21.91
CA LEU A 463 -21.04 -7.91 22.04
C LEU A 463 -19.65 -8.54 22.18
N CYS A 464 -18.61 -7.91 21.63
CA CYS A 464 -17.22 -8.33 21.76
C CYS A 464 -16.53 -7.79 23.02
N LEU A 465 -17.26 -7.09 23.91
CA LEU A 465 -16.74 -6.49 25.13
C LEU A 465 -15.64 -5.44 24.88
N GLU A 466 -15.72 -4.77 23.72
CA GLU A 466 -14.80 -3.71 23.26
C GLU A 466 -15.36 -2.34 23.67
N TYR A 467 -15.48 -2.12 24.98
CA TYR A 467 -16.16 -0.94 25.54
C TYR A 467 -15.35 0.34 25.35
N SER A 468 -14.02 0.26 25.46
CA SER A 468 -13.14 1.39 25.18
C SER A 468 -13.32 1.89 23.74
N THR A 469 -13.47 0.98 22.77
CA THR A 469 -13.67 1.30 21.35
C THR A 469 -14.97 2.09 21.14
N VAL A 470 -16.06 1.69 21.79
CA VAL A 470 -17.34 2.42 21.69
C VAL A 470 -17.24 3.80 22.33
N ALA A 471 -16.58 3.91 23.48
CA ALA A 471 -16.40 5.20 24.17
C ALA A 471 -15.62 6.20 23.30
N ILE A 472 -14.51 5.77 22.70
CA ILE A 472 -13.72 6.64 21.82
C ILE A 472 -14.43 6.90 20.48
N GLN A 473 -15.26 5.97 19.97
CA GLN A 473 -16.12 6.23 18.80
C GLN A 473 -17.22 7.27 19.11
N ASN A 474 -17.78 7.25 20.32
CA ASN A 474 -18.70 8.31 20.76
C ASN A 474 -17.99 9.66 20.79
N GLU A 475 -16.75 9.70 21.28
CA GLU A 475 -15.94 10.92 21.27
C GLU A 475 -15.57 11.38 19.85
N ALA A 476 -15.32 10.45 18.92
CA ALA A 476 -15.10 10.75 17.52
C ALA A 476 -16.30 11.46 16.88
N ILE A 477 -17.52 11.03 17.19
CA ILE A 477 -18.74 11.69 16.71
C ILE A 477 -18.86 13.09 17.32
N ARG A 478 -18.58 13.27 18.61
CA ARG A 478 -18.58 14.59 19.26
C ARG A 478 -17.58 15.56 18.63
N ASP A 479 -16.34 15.12 18.43
CA ASP A 479 -15.31 15.96 17.82
C ASP A 479 -15.65 16.30 16.36
N PHE A 480 -16.30 15.40 15.61
CA PHE A 480 -16.85 15.73 14.28
C PHE A 480 -17.97 16.78 14.34
N LEU A 481 -18.94 16.61 15.26
CA LEU A 481 -20.09 17.52 15.45
C LEU A 481 -19.69 18.93 15.90
N ALA A 482 -18.52 19.08 16.53
CA ALA A 482 -17.96 20.38 16.91
C ALA A 482 -17.51 21.21 15.69
N GLY A 483 -17.20 20.55 14.57
CA GLY A 483 -16.98 21.17 13.26
C GLY A 483 -15.51 21.36 12.86
N PRO A 484 -15.27 21.91 11.66
CA PRO A 484 -13.96 21.91 11.00
C PRO A 484 -12.82 22.63 11.75
N ASP A 485 -13.07 23.80 12.36
CA ASP A 485 -12.06 24.52 13.16
C ASP A 485 -11.57 23.67 14.35
N HIS A 486 -12.48 22.93 14.98
CA HIS A 486 -12.16 22.05 16.10
C HIS A 486 -11.26 20.90 15.66
N ILE A 487 -11.54 20.27 14.50
CA ILE A 487 -10.71 19.19 13.94
C ILE A 487 -9.24 19.61 13.80
N ARG A 488 -8.98 20.81 13.28
CA ARG A 488 -7.60 21.35 13.18
C ARG A 488 -6.96 21.53 14.55
N SER A 489 -7.68 22.12 15.50
CA SER A 489 -7.16 22.38 16.84
C SER A 489 -6.77 21.11 17.62
N LEU A 490 -7.38 19.97 17.25
CA LEU A 490 -7.16 18.68 17.90
C LEU A 490 -5.90 17.94 17.45
N LEU A 491 -5.27 18.33 16.33
CA LEU A 491 -4.09 17.63 15.79
C LEU A 491 -3.04 17.24 16.85
N PRO A 492 -2.54 18.16 17.70
CA PRO A 492 -1.51 17.83 18.69
C PRO A 492 -2.05 17.11 19.94
N THR A 493 -3.37 17.19 20.21
CA THR A 493 -3.95 16.76 21.51
C THR A 493 -4.86 15.54 21.43
N ALA A 494 -5.34 15.15 20.24
CA ALA A 494 -6.29 14.07 20.07
C ALA A 494 -5.74 12.72 20.57
N LEU A 495 -4.54 12.35 20.15
CA LEU A 495 -3.96 11.05 20.53
C LEU A 495 -3.77 10.93 22.06
N PRO A 496 -3.14 11.89 22.78
CA PRO A 496 -3.07 11.83 24.24
C PRO A 496 -4.42 11.76 24.94
N LYS A 497 -5.42 12.53 24.48
CA LYS A 497 -6.81 12.51 25.00
C LYS A 497 -7.42 11.11 24.88
N ILE A 498 -7.33 10.49 23.71
CA ILE A 498 -7.90 9.16 23.45
C ILE A 498 -7.13 8.07 24.20
N ALA A 499 -5.80 8.16 24.27
CA ALA A 499 -5.00 7.24 25.08
C ALA A 499 -5.36 7.31 26.57
N ALA A 500 -5.63 8.51 27.11
CA ALA A 500 -6.07 8.68 28.50
C ALA A 500 -7.45 8.05 28.74
N MET A 501 -8.42 8.33 27.87
CA MET A 501 -9.78 7.76 27.96
C MET A 501 -9.74 6.22 27.95
N ARG A 502 -8.93 5.62 27.08
CA ARG A 502 -8.82 4.16 26.98
C ARG A 502 -8.28 3.50 28.26
N LYS A 503 -7.43 4.17 29.04
CA LYS A 503 -6.88 3.61 30.30
C LYS A 503 -7.95 3.36 31.37
N GLU A 504 -9.13 3.97 31.25
CA GLU A 504 -10.25 3.77 32.16
C GLU A 504 -11.00 2.45 31.91
N TYR A 505 -10.63 1.72 30.86
CA TYR A 505 -11.32 0.52 30.40
C TYR A 505 -10.40 -0.71 30.42
N PRO A 506 -10.77 -1.81 31.12
CA PRO A 506 -9.98 -3.03 31.17
C PRO A 506 -9.68 -3.66 29.80
N ASP A 507 -10.59 -3.52 28.82
CA ASP A 507 -10.43 -4.03 27.47
C ASP A 507 -9.34 -3.32 26.63
N ALA A 508 -8.77 -2.23 27.16
CA ALA A 508 -7.69 -1.48 26.52
C ALA A 508 -6.38 -1.43 27.33
N VAL A 509 -6.35 -2.02 28.53
CA VAL A 509 -5.13 -2.12 29.34
C VAL A 509 -4.40 -3.40 28.96
N VAL A 510 -3.30 -3.24 28.21
CA VAL A 510 -2.47 -4.38 27.78
C VAL A 510 -1.62 -4.87 28.96
N LEU A 511 -1.78 -6.14 29.28
CA LEU A 511 -0.91 -6.88 30.20
C LEU A 511 0.13 -7.66 29.38
N PRO A 512 1.38 -7.80 29.88
CA PRO A 512 2.42 -8.55 29.18
C PRO A 512 2.06 -10.01 28.88
N SER A 513 1.27 -10.64 29.75
CA SER A 513 0.91 -12.05 29.63
C SER A 513 -0.39 -12.34 30.38
N ALA A 514 -1.15 -13.34 29.93
CA ALA A 514 -2.29 -13.87 30.67
C ALA A 514 -1.90 -14.45 32.04
N THR A 515 -0.61 -14.74 32.27
CA THR A 515 -0.10 -15.22 33.57
C THR A 515 -0.06 -14.15 34.66
N GLU A 516 -0.20 -12.87 34.30
CA GLU A 516 -0.38 -11.75 35.24
C GLU A 516 -1.77 -11.80 35.93
N LEU A 517 -2.68 -12.63 35.42
CA LEU A 517 -4.01 -12.86 35.95
C LEU A 517 -4.12 -14.27 36.55
N PRO A 518 -5.10 -14.52 37.44
CA PRO A 518 -5.38 -15.86 37.92
C PRO A 518 -5.60 -16.84 36.76
N ARG A 519 -5.17 -18.09 36.96
CA ARG A 519 -5.39 -19.16 35.99
C ARG A 519 -6.88 -19.22 35.64
N THR A 520 -7.15 -19.28 34.34
CA THR A 520 -8.52 -19.35 33.84
C THR A 520 -9.33 -20.50 34.45
N SER A 521 -10.62 -20.28 34.70
CA SER A 521 -11.54 -21.33 35.17
C SER A 521 -11.82 -22.40 34.11
N GLY A 522 -11.63 -22.07 32.82
CA GLY A 522 -11.88 -22.98 31.69
C GLY A 522 -13.37 -23.17 31.34
N GLU A 523 -14.28 -22.51 32.05
CA GLU A 523 -15.75 -22.65 31.86
C GLU A 523 -16.19 -22.26 30.44
N ALA A 524 -15.48 -21.33 29.79
CA ALA A 524 -15.85 -20.78 28.49
C ALA A 524 -14.97 -21.26 27.32
N THR A 525 -13.98 -22.14 27.55
CA THR A 525 -13.03 -22.55 26.48
C THR A 525 -13.73 -23.14 25.25
N HIS A 526 -14.78 -23.94 25.47
CA HIS A 526 -15.56 -24.57 24.39
C HIS A 526 -16.28 -23.58 23.46
N LEU A 527 -16.46 -22.32 23.88
CA LEU A 527 -17.10 -21.30 23.05
C LEU A 527 -16.18 -20.77 21.95
N GLY A 528 -14.85 -20.79 22.17
CA GLY A 528 -13.84 -20.34 21.20
C GLY A 528 -13.60 -21.34 20.07
N THR A 529 -13.86 -22.62 20.30
CA THR A 529 -13.53 -23.70 19.34
C THR A 529 -14.65 -24.01 18.33
N THR A 530 -15.87 -23.52 18.54
CA THR A 530 -17.03 -23.86 17.70
C THR A 530 -17.50 -22.66 16.87
N VAL A 531 -17.09 -22.60 15.60
CA VAL A 531 -17.53 -21.56 14.67
C VAL A 531 -18.93 -21.87 14.13
N PRO A 532 -19.93 -20.98 14.31
CA PRO A 532 -21.27 -21.19 13.77
C PRO A 532 -21.29 -20.97 12.25
N SER A 533 -21.26 -22.05 11.47
CA SER A 533 -21.23 -22.00 10.01
C SER A 533 -22.62 -21.84 9.35
N ASN A 534 -23.67 -22.43 9.91
CA ASN A 534 -25.02 -22.43 9.33
C ASN A 534 -25.98 -21.42 10.00
N PRO A 535 -27.10 -21.05 9.34
CA PRO A 535 -28.02 -20.03 9.86
C PRO A 535 -28.62 -20.36 11.24
N VAL A 536 -28.93 -21.63 11.50
CA VAL A 536 -29.55 -22.06 12.76
C VAL A 536 -28.57 -21.91 13.93
N THR A 537 -27.31 -22.31 13.75
CA THR A 537 -26.28 -22.17 14.79
C THR A 537 -25.91 -20.71 15.02
N LYS A 538 -25.89 -19.87 13.98
CA LYS A 538 -25.73 -18.41 14.11
C LYS A 538 -26.85 -17.78 14.94
N LEU A 539 -28.11 -18.13 14.65
CA LEU A 539 -29.26 -17.64 15.42
C LEU A 539 -29.21 -18.09 16.89
N ARG A 540 -28.84 -19.35 17.14
CA ARG A 540 -28.67 -19.85 18.52
C ARG A 540 -27.55 -19.11 19.27
N ALA A 541 -26.41 -18.87 18.61
CA ALA A 541 -25.30 -18.11 19.20
C ALA A 541 -25.72 -16.67 19.51
N LEU A 542 -26.42 -16.00 18.59
CA LEU A 542 -26.94 -14.66 18.78
C LEU A 542 -27.97 -14.59 19.92
N ALA A 543 -28.92 -15.51 19.97
CA ALA A 543 -29.89 -15.60 21.06
C ALA A 543 -29.20 -15.81 22.42
N GLY A 544 -28.19 -16.70 22.46
CA GLY A 544 -27.38 -16.91 23.66
C GLY A 544 -26.64 -15.65 24.09
N ALA A 545 -26.05 -14.92 23.15
CA ALA A 545 -25.36 -13.66 23.44
C ALA A 545 -26.32 -12.58 23.97
N ILE A 546 -27.51 -12.45 23.38
CA ILE A 546 -28.54 -11.52 23.85
C ILE A 546 -28.98 -11.88 25.27
N VAL A 547 -29.32 -13.15 25.52
CA VAL A 547 -29.75 -13.61 26.85
C VAL A 547 -28.66 -13.37 27.91
N ASN A 548 -27.38 -13.60 27.56
CA ASN A 548 -26.28 -13.34 28.48
C ASN A 548 -26.16 -11.85 28.81
N ASN A 549 -26.20 -10.98 27.80
CA ASN A 549 -26.07 -9.53 27.96
C ASN A 549 -27.28 -8.89 28.66
N MET A 550 -28.44 -9.55 28.72
CA MET A 550 -29.59 -9.08 29.50
C MET A 550 -29.44 -9.34 31.01
N ARG A 551 -28.61 -10.30 31.43
CA ARG A 551 -28.42 -10.69 32.83
C ARG A 551 -27.27 -9.89 33.47
N PRO A 552 -27.24 -9.71 34.80
CA PRO A 552 -26.04 -9.24 35.49
C PRO A 552 -24.84 -10.15 35.20
N ALA A 553 -23.63 -9.59 35.17
CA ALA A 553 -22.40 -10.39 35.11
C ALA A 553 -22.10 -11.03 36.46
N ASP A 554 -21.52 -12.24 36.44
CA ASP A 554 -20.97 -12.85 37.65
C ASP A 554 -19.64 -12.15 38.02
N PRO A 555 -19.56 -11.45 39.17
CA PRO A 555 -18.36 -10.68 39.53
C PRO A 555 -17.10 -11.55 39.69
N ARG A 556 -17.24 -12.86 39.91
CA ARG A 556 -16.10 -13.78 39.99
C ARG A 556 -15.30 -13.78 38.69
N HIS A 557 -15.97 -13.62 37.55
CA HIS A 557 -15.36 -13.62 36.22
C HIS A 557 -14.66 -12.31 35.87
N HIS A 558 -14.71 -11.30 36.73
CA HIS A 558 -13.86 -10.10 36.61
C HIS A 558 -12.54 -10.24 37.38
N GLN A 559 -12.46 -11.22 38.29
CA GLN A 559 -11.23 -11.55 39.01
C GLN A 559 -10.51 -12.75 38.38
N VAL A 560 -11.27 -13.78 37.97
CA VAL A 560 -10.75 -15.00 37.34
C VAL A 560 -11.30 -15.16 35.93
N PRO A 561 -10.48 -15.09 34.87
CA PRO A 561 -10.95 -15.20 33.49
C PRO A 561 -11.60 -16.56 33.20
N GLN A 562 -12.70 -16.57 32.46
CA GLN A 562 -13.38 -17.82 32.07
C GLN A 562 -12.66 -18.61 30.98
N ALA A 563 -11.89 -17.91 30.15
CA ALA A 563 -11.06 -18.45 29.08
C ALA A 563 -9.97 -17.44 28.70
N ASN A 564 -8.98 -17.92 27.95
CA ASN A 564 -8.01 -17.11 27.22
C ASN A 564 -8.24 -17.35 25.74
N TYR A 565 -8.51 -16.30 24.96
CA TYR A 565 -8.78 -16.40 23.53
C TYR A 565 -7.69 -15.74 22.69
N PRO A 566 -7.13 -16.43 21.69
CA PRO A 566 -6.39 -15.77 20.62
C PRO A 566 -7.34 -14.96 19.71
N PRO A 567 -6.81 -14.03 18.88
CA PRO A 567 -7.64 -13.13 18.06
C PRO A 567 -8.60 -13.87 17.11
N ILE A 568 -8.19 -15.03 16.59
CA ILE A 568 -9.01 -15.85 15.69
C ILE A 568 -10.28 -16.40 16.36
N GLU A 569 -10.23 -16.67 17.67
CA GLU A 569 -11.33 -17.21 18.48
C GLU A 569 -12.16 -16.11 19.15
N ALA A 570 -11.58 -14.91 19.30
CA ALA A 570 -12.19 -13.72 19.91
C ALA A 570 -13.24 -13.05 18.99
N ARG A 571 -14.31 -13.79 18.68
CA ARG A 571 -15.40 -13.36 17.80
C ARG A 571 -16.69 -13.12 18.58
N TRP A 572 -17.62 -12.35 18.01
CA TRP A 572 -18.90 -11.96 18.64
C TRP A 572 -19.70 -13.15 19.17
N PHE A 573 -19.65 -14.30 18.47
CA PHE A 573 -20.37 -15.49 18.88
C PHE A 573 -19.73 -16.16 20.10
N SER A 574 -18.44 -15.97 20.36
CA SER A 574 -17.76 -16.47 21.56
C SER A 574 -17.90 -15.44 22.70
N LEU A 575 -17.46 -14.21 22.43
CA LEU A 575 -17.37 -13.12 23.40
C LEU A 575 -18.72 -12.62 23.91
N GLY A 576 -19.78 -12.70 23.09
CA GLY A 576 -21.12 -12.29 23.51
C GLY A 576 -21.72 -13.18 24.61
N ARG A 577 -21.12 -14.34 24.90
CA ARG A 577 -21.63 -15.37 25.82
C ARG A 577 -20.76 -15.54 27.07
N VAL A 578 -19.82 -14.63 27.32
CA VAL A 578 -18.93 -14.65 28.49
C VAL A 578 -19.07 -13.38 29.33
N ASP A 579 -18.55 -13.43 30.55
CA ASP A 579 -18.56 -12.37 31.56
C ASP A 579 -17.17 -11.79 31.81
N GLY A 580 -16.11 -12.57 31.62
CA GLY A 580 -14.76 -12.05 31.57
C GLY A 580 -13.74 -13.03 30.99
N VAL A 581 -12.91 -12.57 30.07
CA VAL A 581 -11.91 -13.37 29.34
C VAL A 581 -10.68 -12.54 29.01
N THR A 582 -9.54 -13.19 28.85
CA THR A 582 -8.38 -12.54 28.24
C THR A 582 -8.44 -12.70 26.73
N VAL A 583 -8.05 -11.66 26.00
CA VAL A 583 -7.92 -11.68 24.55
C VAL A 583 -6.52 -11.21 24.19
N THR A 584 -5.77 -12.00 23.44
CA THR A 584 -4.43 -11.61 22.96
C THR A 584 -4.55 -10.44 21.98
N THR A 585 -3.59 -9.50 22.04
CA THR A 585 -3.45 -8.43 21.05
C THR A 585 -3.06 -9.01 19.67
N ALA A 586 -3.41 -8.34 18.57
CA ALA A 586 -3.12 -8.81 17.22
C ALA A 586 -1.62 -9.03 16.97
N ASP A 587 -0.76 -8.19 17.56
CA ASP A 587 0.71 -8.31 17.47
C ASP A 587 1.29 -9.46 18.30
N GLY A 588 0.45 -10.15 19.09
CA GLY A 588 0.85 -11.27 19.94
C GLY A 588 1.70 -10.88 21.15
N ARG A 589 1.91 -9.58 21.43
CA ARG A 589 2.83 -9.10 22.47
C ARG A 589 2.20 -8.93 23.85
N GLY A 590 0.88 -9.10 23.98
CA GLY A 590 0.20 -9.02 25.25
C GLY A 590 -1.25 -9.51 25.20
N VAL A 591 -1.97 -9.30 26.29
CA VAL A 591 -3.39 -9.62 26.41
C VAL A 591 -4.15 -8.46 27.05
N VAL A 592 -5.43 -8.32 26.73
CA VAL A 592 -6.37 -7.42 27.42
C VAL A 592 -7.40 -8.24 28.18
N TYR A 593 -7.83 -7.76 29.34
CA TYR A 593 -8.87 -8.41 30.13
C TYR A 593 -10.23 -7.79 29.81
N ARG A 594 -10.97 -8.44 28.91
CA ARG A 594 -12.31 -7.99 28.54
C ARG A 594 -13.33 -8.47 29.56
N GLN A 595 -14.17 -7.56 30.05
CA GLN A 595 -15.09 -7.79 31.15
C GLN A 595 -16.48 -7.28 30.79
N ARG A 596 -17.49 -8.14 30.90
CA ARG A 596 -18.88 -7.77 30.64
C ARG A 596 -19.43 -6.98 31.80
N ASP A 597 -20.00 -5.83 31.49
CA ASP A 597 -20.70 -4.96 32.43
C ASP A 597 -21.96 -4.44 31.73
N ARG A 598 -23.11 -4.93 32.19
CA ARG A 598 -24.41 -4.61 31.57
C ARG A 598 -24.73 -3.13 31.65
N ASP A 599 -24.47 -2.49 32.79
CA ASP A 599 -24.89 -1.12 33.01
C ASP A 599 -23.97 -0.18 32.21
N LYS A 600 -22.67 -0.50 32.12
CA LYS A 600 -21.72 0.18 31.21
C LYS A 600 -22.08 -0.02 29.74
N MET A 601 -22.41 -1.24 29.33
CA MET A 601 -22.85 -1.54 27.95
C MET A 601 -24.10 -0.72 27.59
N ILE A 602 -25.10 -0.66 28.47
CA ILE A 602 -26.33 0.11 28.25
C ILE A 602 -26.04 1.61 28.21
N ALA A 603 -25.16 2.13 29.08
CA ALA A 603 -24.77 3.53 29.08
C ALA A 603 -24.10 3.93 27.75
N LEU A 604 -23.10 3.17 27.30
CA LEU A 604 -22.41 3.38 26.02
C LEU A 604 -23.36 3.27 24.82
N ALA A 605 -24.28 2.30 24.84
CA ALA A 605 -25.27 2.12 23.79
C ALA A 605 -26.26 3.30 23.70
N ARG A 606 -26.73 3.79 24.86
CA ARG A 606 -27.63 4.96 24.92
C ARG A 606 -26.95 6.22 24.43
N GLU A 607 -25.71 6.44 24.85
CA GLU A 607 -24.90 7.56 24.39
C GLU A 607 -24.67 7.51 22.87
N SER A 608 -24.25 6.35 22.36
CA SER A 608 -24.06 6.15 20.92
C SER A 608 -25.35 6.37 20.14
N ALA A 609 -26.49 5.88 20.64
CA ALA A 609 -27.79 6.10 20.02
C ALA A 609 -28.23 7.57 20.02
N ALA A 610 -27.88 8.34 21.06
CA ALA A 610 -28.13 9.78 21.10
C ALA A 610 -27.27 10.53 20.08
N LEU A 611 -25.97 10.22 20.03
CA LEU A 611 -25.02 10.81 19.08
C LEU A 611 -25.35 10.47 17.62
N VAL A 612 -25.76 9.23 17.32
CA VAL A 612 -26.24 8.84 15.98
C VAL A 612 -27.48 9.62 15.56
N ARG A 613 -28.36 9.94 16.52
CA ARG A 613 -29.57 10.73 16.27
C ARG A 613 -29.22 12.18 15.97
N GLU A 614 -28.37 12.79 16.80
CA GLU A 614 -27.86 14.14 16.57
C GLU A 614 -27.08 14.24 15.25
N LEU A 615 -26.23 13.25 14.96
CA LEU A 615 -25.50 13.17 13.70
C LEU A 615 -26.46 13.14 12.50
N ASN A 616 -27.52 12.33 12.54
CA ASN A 616 -28.51 12.30 11.47
C ASN A 616 -29.19 13.67 11.25
N GLU A 617 -29.49 14.39 12.34
CA GLU A 617 -30.16 15.69 12.30
C GLU A 617 -29.24 16.81 11.80
N ARG A 618 -27.98 16.81 12.24
CA ARG A 618 -27.01 17.89 11.98
C ARG A 618 -26.08 17.65 10.79
N PHE A 619 -26.09 16.46 10.17
CA PHE A 619 -25.19 16.17 9.06
C PHE A 619 -25.30 17.16 7.89
N PRO A 620 -26.50 17.60 7.44
CA PRO A 620 -26.59 18.60 6.37
C PRO A 620 -25.90 19.93 6.71
N GLU A 621 -26.10 20.44 7.94
CA GLU A 621 -25.41 21.64 8.47
C GLU A 621 -23.88 21.44 8.45
N LEU A 622 -23.41 20.29 8.91
CA LEU A 622 -21.98 19.99 8.98
C LEU A 622 -21.38 19.83 7.58
N THR A 623 -22.08 19.20 6.63
CA THR A 623 -21.68 19.14 5.21
C THR A 623 -21.41 20.53 4.65
N GLU A 624 -22.32 21.48 4.85
CA GLU A 624 -22.12 22.86 4.40
C GLU A 624 -20.90 23.52 5.06
N ARG A 625 -20.75 23.38 6.38
CA ARG A 625 -19.64 23.96 7.13
C ARG A 625 -18.28 23.38 6.74
N TYR A 626 -18.16 22.05 6.64
CA TYR A 626 -16.92 21.39 6.23
C TYR A 626 -16.55 21.74 4.79
N ARG A 627 -17.50 21.73 3.86
CA ARG A 627 -17.25 22.13 2.46
C ARG A 627 -16.82 23.60 2.36
N ALA A 628 -17.44 24.50 3.14
CA ALA A 628 -17.08 25.92 3.15
C ALA A 628 -15.66 26.20 3.67
N GLN A 629 -15.18 25.41 4.65
CA GLN A 629 -13.82 25.56 5.20
C GLN A 629 -12.76 24.69 4.53
N HIS A 630 -13.15 23.77 3.64
CA HIS A 630 -12.24 22.78 3.04
C HIS A 630 -11.01 23.40 2.38
N ARG A 631 -11.20 24.51 1.64
CA ARG A 631 -10.10 25.24 0.99
C ARG A 631 -9.13 25.87 2.00
N ASP A 632 -9.62 26.41 3.12
CA ASP A 632 -8.75 26.96 4.16
C ASP A 632 -7.99 25.84 4.89
N LEU A 633 -8.68 24.76 5.27
CA LEU A 633 -8.09 23.60 5.96
C LEU A 633 -6.91 22.97 5.25
N THR A 634 -6.87 23.11 3.94
CA THR A 634 -5.89 22.49 3.06
C THR A 634 -4.95 23.51 2.41
N SER A 635 -5.06 24.78 2.79
CA SER A 635 -4.19 25.85 2.31
C SER A 635 -2.79 25.74 2.91
N LYS A 636 -1.79 26.27 2.20
CA LYS A 636 -0.41 26.36 2.69
C LYS A 636 -0.34 27.27 3.92
N GLU A 637 -1.09 28.35 3.93
CA GLU A 637 -1.16 29.34 5.00
C GLU A 637 -1.74 28.72 6.28
N SER A 638 -2.75 27.85 6.17
CA SER A 638 -3.29 27.14 7.32
C SER A 638 -2.30 26.17 7.92
N TRP A 639 -1.55 25.43 7.09
CA TRP A 639 -0.53 24.51 7.58
C TRP A 639 0.70 25.23 8.12
N ALA A 640 1.12 26.36 7.54
CA ALA A 640 2.21 27.18 8.06
C ALA A 640 1.97 27.60 9.53
N ARG A 641 0.72 28.00 9.85
CA ARG A 641 0.27 28.25 11.23
C ARG A 641 0.41 27.04 12.14
N VAL A 642 0.04 25.86 11.66
CA VAL A 642 0.15 24.60 12.43
C VAL A 642 1.61 24.22 12.68
N PHE A 643 2.48 24.45 11.69
CA PHE A 643 3.91 24.20 11.82
C PHE A 643 4.65 25.27 12.63
N GLY A 644 4.06 26.45 12.81
CA GLY A 644 4.69 27.59 13.48
C GLY A 644 5.77 28.27 12.62
N ILE A 645 5.56 28.36 11.30
CA ILE A 645 6.53 28.89 10.31
C ILE A 645 6.01 30.22 9.69
N ASP A 646 5.12 30.92 10.40
CA ASP A 646 4.60 32.23 9.97
C ASP A 646 5.61 33.37 10.13
#